data_AF-G7KC55-F1
#
_entry.id   AF-G7KC55-F1
#
_cell.length_a   1.000
_cell.length_b   1.000
_cell.length_c   1.000
_cell.angle_alpha   90.00
_cell.angle_beta   90.00
_cell.angle_gamma   90.00
#
_symmetry.space_group_name_H-M   'P 1'
#
loop_
_entity.id
_entity.type
_entity.pdbx_description
1 polymer ?
#
loop_
_entity_poly.entity_id
_entity_poly.type
_entity_poly.pdbx_seq_one_letter_code
_entity_poly.pdbx_strand_id
1 'polypeptide(L)'
;MVVLRKFFLLAISTLLFLAATSLGSPVKTQKSGRLSSVFSLFNLKEKSRFWSEDVIHNDIDELKFPNHGKVSAFNYTNSGNIANYLKLQEVDSIYLPVPINFIFIGFEGKGNQEFKLLPEEIERWFTKIDHIFEHTRIRHEEVLTAFDKTSVDKMQRRPLHVASHINYNFSVHAIEMGEKVTSIFEHAIRVFGRKDAPVGSGDNDGGDWQVDVDMIDGLFASLVEYLQLENAYNIFILNPKRAEKKTKYGYRRGLSESEFNFLKENKTLQTKLLQSEEVPENTLAFTKIQRPLYVKHPMMKFAWTRAEDSEIVEWYNIWLETLNNFGKLHQGKEIAQIIEAKALQLLKGKDQDLKLFLERILKSGDYGGFQAECLTDTWIGKNSRWAFIDLSAGPFSWGPAVGGDGVRTEASLPNVERTIGSASEISEEEAEDLLQDAIHEKFAVFGDKEHQAIDILLAEIDIYELFAFKHCKGRKGKLALCDELDERMRDLKNELQSFEGEEYDERHKAKAIETLKRMEGWNLFSDTHEEFQNYTVARDSFLAHLGATLWGSMRHIVSPSVSDGAFHYYEKISFQLFFMTQEKVRHIKELPVDMNAIKDGLSSLMVPSQKPMFSPHMLPLSDDPDLAMAFAVARRAAAVPLLLVNGTYRKTIRTYLDSSILQYQLQRLNKHGSLKGRHAHSRSMLEVPIFWFIHSEPLLLDKHFQAIALSDMIIVVQSEPSSWESHLHCNGHSLLLNLRQPIKAAVAATAEHLAGLLPLHLVYGQAHETAMEDWIWSAGCNPFSATSQGWHISQFQSDSIARSYVITTLEESILLVNSAIHRLLMERTTQNTFKIFQSQEHELVNKYNYVVSLWRRASTVTGELRYVDALRLLNTLEDASKRFVEQVNTTLTLLHPINCTRERKMQMVFDMTTIPAFLIVLGCLYMVLRPRRPKPKIN
;
A
#
# COMPACT_ATOMS: atom_id res chain seq x y z
N MET A 1 -62.78 59.52 41.99
CA MET A 1 -62.77 58.05 42.11
C MET A 1 -63.75 57.42 41.10
N VAL A 2 -63.50 57.57 39.79
CA VAL A 2 -64.21 56.86 38.68
C VAL A 2 -63.27 56.67 37.46
N VAL A 3 -62.16 57.41 37.36
CA VAL A 3 -61.18 57.26 36.25
C VAL A 3 -60.12 56.17 36.53
N LEU A 4 -59.87 55.83 37.80
CA LEU A 4 -58.87 54.82 38.19
C LEU A 4 -59.33 53.35 37.98
N ARG A 5 -60.62 53.12 37.65
CA ARG A 5 -61.18 51.77 37.43
C ARG A 5 -61.13 51.34 35.95
N LYS A 6 -60.87 52.26 35.01
CA LYS A 6 -60.78 51.94 33.56
C LYS A 6 -59.37 51.62 33.07
N PHE A 7 -58.31 52.06 33.77
CA PHE A 7 -56.93 51.66 33.44
C PHE A 7 -56.56 50.27 33.98
N PHE A 8 -57.17 49.85 35.10
CA PHE A 8 -56.89 48.54 35.70
C PHE A 8 -57.52 47.36 34.93
N LEU A 9 -58.59 47.60 34.14
CA LEU A 9 -59.25 46.59 33.30
C LEU A 9 -58.60 46.42 31.92
N LEU A 10 -57.86 47.40 31.41
CA LEU A 10 -57.16 47.28 30.12
C LEU A 10 -55.82 46.55 30.25
N ALA A 11 -55.13 46.67 31.39
CA ALA A 11 -53.84 46.02 31.63
C ALA A 11 -53.94 44.51 31.93
N ILE A 12 -55.11 44.03 32.37
CA ILE A 12 -55.35 42.59 32.64
C ILE A 12 -55.79 41.85 31.36
N SER A 13 -56.34 42.56 30.37
CA SER A 13 -56.74 42.00 29.07
C SER A 13 -55.56 41.69 28.13
N THR A 14 -54.40 42.34 28.30
CA THR A 14 -53.21 42.08 27.46
C THR A 14 -52.24 41.08 28.08
N LEU A 15 -52.35 40.80 29.39
CA LEU A 15 -51.51 39.80 30.07
C LEU A 15 -52.09 38.37 30.06
N LEU A 16 -53.34 38.17 29.64
CA LEU A 16 -54.01 36.86 29.53
C LEU A 16 -53.98 36.24 28.12
N PHE A 17 -53.25 36.84 27.17
CA PHE A 17 -53.10 36.32 25.80
C PHE A 17 -51.70 35.74 25.49
N LEU A 18 -50.80 35.61 26.46
CA LEU A 18 -49.44 35.08 26.24
C LEU A 18 -49.05 33.91 27.17
N ALA A 19 -49.99 33.31 27.90
CA ALA A 19 -49.75 32.10 28.67
C ALA A 19 -50.85 31.06 28.40
N ALA A 20 -50.41 29.94 27.79
CA ALA A 20 -51.09 28.65 27.65
C ALA A 20 -52.30 28.55 26.71
N THR A 21 -52.02 28.35 25.42
CA THR A 21 -52.68 27.25 24.69
C THR A 21 -51.65 26.48 23.89
N SER A 22 -51.34 25.29 24.40
CA SER A 22 -50.76 24.19 23.67
C SER A 22 -51.70 23.80 22.52
N LEU A 23 -51.22 23.82 21.29
CA LEU A 23 -51.77 22.98 20.22
C LEU A 23 -50.66 22.65 19.23
N GLY A 24 -50.45 21.34 19.10
CA GLY A 24 -50.04 20.68 17.87
C GLY A 24 -48.76 21.21 17.24
N SER A 25 -47.63 20.58 17.58
CA SER A 25 -46.55 20.39 16.63
C SER A 25 -47.15 19.92 15.30
N PRO A 26 -47.08 20.70 14.19
CA PRO A 26 -47.03 20.06 12.91
C PRO A 26 -45.61 19.50 12.83
N VAL A 27 -45.53 18.18 12.84
CA VAL A 27 -44.36 17.43 12.39
C VAL A 27 -44.08 17.88 10.95
N LYS A 28 -43.37 19.01 10.80
CA LYS A 28 -42.47 19.21 9.68
C LYS A 28 -41.31 18.31 10.01
N THR A 29 -41.34 17.15 9.40
CA THR A 29 -40.17 16.33 9.08
C THR A 29 -39.06 17.26 8.58
N GLN A 30 -38.28 17.80 9.54
CA GLN A 30 -36.87 18.02 9.31
C GLN A 30 -36.41 16.65 8.82
N LYS A 31 -36.11 16.58 7.52
CA LYS A 31 -35.12 15.63 7.05
C LYS A 31 -33.92 15.88 7.95
N SER A 32 -33.81 15.07 9.01
CA SER A 32 -32.55 14.52 9.42
C SER A 32 -31.81 14.30 8.11
N GLY A 33 -30.81 15.15 7.87
CA GLY A 33 -29.79 14.82 6.90
C GLY A 33 -29.41 13.41 7.30
N ARG A 34 -29.82 12.44 6.48
CA ARG A 34 -29.40 11.06 6.60
C ARG A 34 -27.91 11.18 6.84
N LEU A 35 -27.48 10.88 8.06
CA LEU A 35 -26.20 10.23 8.26
C LEU A 35 -26.32 9.00 7.36
N SER A 36 -25.89 9.14 6.11
CA SER A 36 -25.55 8.01 5.30
C SER A 36 -24.46 7.33 6.11
N SER A 37 -24.86 6.26 6.78
CA SER A 37 -23.96 5.24 7.26
C SER A 37 -22.82 5.09 6.25
N VAL A 38 -21.60 5.33 6.73
CA VAL A 38 -20.33 5.21 6.01
C VAL A 38 -20.02 3.74 5.67
N PHE A 39 -20.92 2.81 5.98
CA PHE A 39 -20.79 1.39 5.65
C PHE A 39 -21.90 0.92 4.70
N SER A 40 -21.89 1.43 3.47
CA SER A 40 -22.61 0.78 2.36
C SER A 40 -21.63 0.57 1.21
N LEU A 41 -20.91 -0.55 1.29
CA LEU A 41 -19.95 -1.04 0.29
C LEU A 41 -20.58 -1.39 -1.08
N PHE A 42 -21.91 -1.32 -1.25
CA PHE A 42 -22.57 -1.85 -2.45
C PHE A 42 -23.70 -0.99 -3.03
N ASN A 43 -23.75 0.32 -2.77
CA ASN A 43 -24.81 1.16 -3.34
C ASN A 43 -24.30 2.47 -3.95
N LEU A 44 -23.59 2.35 -5.08
CA LEU A 44 -23.21 3.47 -5.92
C LEU A 44 -24.20 3.59 -7.10
N LYS A 45 -24.92 4.72 -7.17
CA LYS A 45 -25.69 5.09 -8.37
C LYS A 45 -24.72 5.31 -9.54
N GLU A 46 -25.04 4.75 -10.72
CA GLU A 46 -24.27 4.84 -11.99
C GLU A 46 -23.96 6.26 -12.50
N LYS A 47 -24.47 7.32 -11.86
CA LYS A 47 -24.24 8.72 -12.25
C LYS A 47 -23.55 9.53 -11.16
N SER A 48 -22.62 8.94 -10.41
CA SER A 48 -21.81 9.69 -9.47
C SER A 48 -20.82 10.58 -10.24
N ARG A 49 -20.86 11.89 -9.95
CA ARG A 49 -19.92 12.90 -10.47
C ARG A 49 -18.51 12.75 -9.84
N PHE A 50 -18.14 11.53 -9.47
CA PHE A 50 -16.95 11.23 -8.66
C PHE A 50 -15.67 11.08 -9.50
N TRP A 51 -15.76 11.21 -10.82
CA TRP A 51 -14.67 10.83 -11.74
C TRP A 51 -14.36 11.86 -12.82
N SER A 52 -14.90 13.08 -12.71
CA SER A 52 -14.29 14.22 -13.41
C SER A 52 -13.08 14.70 -12.60
N GLU A 53 -12.17 15.45 -13.23
CA GLU A 53 -11.13 16.26 -12.55
C GLU A 53 -11.69 17.05 -11.34
N ASP A 54 -13.02 17.22 -11.28
CA ASP A 54 -13.76 17.91 -10.23
C ASP A 54 -13.82 17.25 -8.84
N VAL A 55 -13.40 15.99 -8.65
CA VAL A 55 -13.32 15.42 -7.29
C VAL A 55 -12.14 15.98 -6.50
N ILE A 56 -11.11 16.47 -7.18
CA ILE A 56 -10.10 17.33 -6.55
C ILE A 56 -10.65 18.77 -6.41
N HIS A 57 -11.60 19.18 -7.26
CA HIS A 57 -12.05 20.58 -7.31
C HIS A 57 -13.11 20.98 -6.26
N ASN A 58 -13.92 20.06 -5.70
CA ASN A 58 -15.06 20.46 -4.85
C ASN A 58 -14.93 20.20 -3.34
N ASP A 59 -13.96 19.40 -2.87
CA ASP A 59 -13.81 19.18 -1.41
C ASP A 59 -12.97 20.27 -0.72
N ILE A 60 -12.13 21.00 -1.49
CA ILE A 60 -11.35 22.14 -1.00
C ILE A 60 -11.64 23.35 -1.88
N ASP A 61 -12.75 24.03 -1.61
CA ASP A 61 -13.17 25.22 -2.34
C ASP A 61 -12.18 26.39 -2.11
N GLU A 62 -11.82 27.08 -3.19
CA GLU A 62 -11.17 28.39 -3.07
C GLU A 62 -12.15 29.37 -2.43
N LEU A 63 -11.70 30.06 -1.39
CA LEU A 63 -12.50 31.08 -0.74
C LEU A 63 -12.71 32.25 -1.70
N LYS A 64 -13.97 32.47 -2.09
CA LYS A 64 -14.40 33.66 -2.83
C LYS A 64 -14.61 34.82 -1.87
N PHE A 65 -14.12 35.99 -2.24
CA PHE A 65 -14.34 37.21 -1.44
C PHE A 65 -15.84 37.49 -1.27
N PRO A 66 -16.32 37.72 -0.05
CA PRO A 66 -17.70 38.15 0.15
C PRO A 66 -17.89 39.58 -0.40
N ASN A 67 -18.93 39.79 -1.20
CA ASN A 67 -19.29 41.13 -1.69
C ASN A 67 -19.61 42.05 -0.50
N HIS A 68 -18.77 43.07 -0.27
CA HIS A 68 -18.95 44.01 0.82
C HIS A 68 -20.11 44.98 0.55
N GLY A 69 -21.25 44.76 1.21
CA GLY A 69 -22.34 45.73 1.36
C GLY A 69 -22.70 45.92 2.83
N LYS A 70 -23.67 46.79 3.17
CA LYS A 70 -24.14 46.96 4.58
C LYS A 70 -24.62 45.67 5.26
N VAL A 71 -24.89 44.63 4.48
CA VAL A 71 -25.30 43.29 4.90
C VAL A 71 -24.11 42.46 5.43
N SER A 72 -22.85 42.81 5.13
CA SER A 72 -21.67 42.02 5.51
C SER A 72 -21.40 42.01 7.02
N ALA A 73 -21.58 43.14 7.72
CA ALA A 73 -21.45 43.21 9.18
C ALA A 73 -22.54 42.39 9.90
N PHE A 74 -23.75 42.36 9.32
CA PHE A 74 -24.86 41.55 9.82
C PHE A 74 -24.62 40.05 9.58
N ASN A 75 -24.10 39.68 8.40
CA ASN A 75 -23.70 38.31 8.12
C ASN A 75 -22.57 37.85 9.04
N TYR A 76 -21.54 38.69 9.25
CA TYR A 76 -20.43 38.41 10.16
C TYR A 76 -20.92 38.13 11.58
N THR A 77 -21.78 38.98 12.13
CA THR A 77 -22.33 38.78 13.47
C THR A 77 -23.22 37.54 13.58
N ASN A 78 -24.00 37.22 12.56
CA ASN A 78 -24.87 36.03 12.54
C ASN A 78 -24.11 34.71 12.34
N SER A 79 -22.91 34.72 11.75
CA SER A 79 -22.09 33.52 11.54
C SER A 79 -21.63 32.86 12.84
N GLY A 80 -21.63 33.60 13.95
CA GLY A 80 -21.26 33.12 15.29
C GLY A 80 -19.75 32.97 15.52
N ASN A 81 -19.01 32.51 14.52
CA ASN A 81 -17.56 32.40 14.53
C ASN A 81 -16.95 32.78 13.16
N ILE A 82 -15.64 33.02 13.17
CA ILE A 82 -14.91 33.52 11.99
C ILE A 82 -14.85 32.46 10.88
N ALA A 83 -14.62 31.20 11.24
CA ALA A 83 -14.54 30.11 10.26
C ALA A 83 -15.86 29.93 9.49
N ASN A 84 -17.02 29.97 10.16
CA ASN A 84 -18.35 29.92 9.54
C ASN A 84 -18.63 31.13 8.65
N TYR A 85 -18.13 32.31 9.02
CA TYR A 85 -18.25 33.51 8.18
C TYR A 85 -17.48 33.35 6.87
N LEU A 86 -16.24 32.86 6.96
CA LEU A 86 -15.40 32.57 5.79
C LEU A 86 -15.81 31.28 5.07
N LYS A 87 -16.69 30.46 5.65
CA LYS A 87 -17.02 29.09 5.19
C LYS A 87 -15.81 28.15 5.17
N LEU A 88 -14.88 28.33 6.10
CA LEU A 88 -13.76 27.41 6.32
C LEU A 88 -14.26 26.16 7.07
N GLN A 89 -13.89 25.00 6.57
CA GLN A 89 -14.10 23.70 7.22
C GLN A 89 -12.75 23.01 7.40
N GLU A 90 -12.64 22.19 8.45
CA GLU A 90 -11.47 21.33 8.62
C GLU A 90 -11.40 20.36 7.42
N VAL A 91 -10.18 20.12 6.94
CA VAL A 91 -9.94 19.24 5.80
C VAL A 91 -9.99 17.80 6.28
N ASP A 92 -10.95 17.04 5.78
CA ASP A 92 -11.14 15.63 6.14
C ASP A 92 -10.20 14.72 5.34
N SER A 93 -10.15 14.85 4.01
CA SER A 93 -9.31 14.00 3.16
C SER A 93 -8.84 14.69 1.86
N ILE A 94 -7.63 14.34 1.40
CA ILE A 94 -7.05 14.71 0.10
C ILE A 94 -6.83 13.44 -0.73
N TYR A 95 -7.21 13.48 -2.00
CA TYR A 95 -7.02 12.37 -2.94
C TYR A 95 -5.80 12.59 -3.82
N LEU A 96 -4.87 11.64 -3.82
CA LEU A 96 -3.70 11.59 -4.70
C LEU A 96 -3.98 10.67 -5.90
N PRO A 97 -4.00 11.18 -7.14
CA PRO A 97 -4.20 10.35 -8.31
C PRO A 97 -3.00 9.41 -8.54
N VAL A 98 -3.27 8.15 -8.85
CA VAL A 98 -2.26 7.12 -9.13
C VAL A 98 -2.63 6.39 -10.43
N PRO A 99 -1.93 6.64 -11.55
CA PRO A 99 -2.20 5.97 -12.82
C PRO A 99 -1.59 4.55 -12.85
N ILE A 100 -2.38 3.56 -13.24
CA ILE A 100 -1.97 2.15 -13.39
C ILE A 100 -2.40 1.59 -14.73
N ASN A 101 -1.49 0.86 -15.37
CA ASN A 101 -1.78 0.05 -16.54
C ASN A 101 -1.77 -1.45 -16.18
N PHE A 102 -2.84 -2.17 -16.49
CA PHE A 102 -2.88 -3.63 -16.50
C PHE A 102 -2.71 -4.13 -17.93
N ILE A 103 -1.57 -4.74 -18.23
CA ILE A 103 -1.20 -5.14 -19.59
C ILE A 103 -1.35 -6.65 -19.74
N PHE A 104 -2.31 -7.07 -20.54
CA PHE A 104 -2.64 -8.48 -20.78
C PHE A 104 -1.93 -8.98 -22.04
N ILE A 105 -1.15 -10.06 -21.91
CA ILE A 105 -0.42 -10.73 -23.00
C ILE A 105 -0.82 -12.22 -23.02
N GLY A 106 -1.26 -12.75 -24.16
CA GLY A 106 -1.70 -14.15 -24.29
C GLY A 106 -3.17 -14.38 -23.92
N PHE A 107 -3.99 -13.33 -23.99
CA PHE A 107 -5.41 -13.32 -23.66
C PHE A 107 -6.31 -12.99 -24.85
N GLU A 108 -5.75 -12.89 -26.05
CA GLU A 108 -6.42 -12.61 -27.31
C GLU A 108 -7.00 -13.88 -27.98
N GLY A 109 -6.81 -15.05 -27.35
CA GLY A 109 -7.20 -16.36 -27.87
C GLY A 109 -6.07 -17.15 -28.54
N LYS A 110 -4.83 -16.64 -28.53
CA LYS A 110 -3.64 -17.32 -29.08
C LYS A 110 -2.63 -17.77 -28.04
N GLY A 111 -2.77 -17.35 -26.78
CA GLY A 111 -1.96 -17.80 -25.65
C GLY A 111 -2.38 -19.16 -25.08
N ASN A 112 -2.06 -19.42 -23.82
CA ASN A 112 -2.34 -20.70 -23.17
C ASN A 112 -3.84 -21.00 -23.14
N GLN A 113 -4.21 -22.26 -23.41
CA GLN A 113 -5.58 -22.76 -23.50
C GLN A 113 -6.48 -21.98 -24.49
N GLU A 114 -5.88 -21.24 -25.42
CA GLU A 114 -6.60 -20.35 -26.35
C GLU A 114 -7.60 -19.43 -25.63
N PHE A 115 -7.28 -19.07 -24.38
CA PHE A 115 -8.18 -18.28 -23.55
C PHE A 115 -8.26 -16.85 -24.08
N LYS A 116 -9.49 -16.42 -24.35
CA LYS A 116 -9.80 -15.07 -24.83
C LYS A 116 -10.51 -14.28 -23.74
N LEU A 117 -10.01 -13.13 -23.31
CA LEU A 117 -10.75 -12.18 -22.46
C LEU A 117 -11.63 -11.28 -23.31
N LEU A 118 -12.89 -11.07 -22.89
CA LEU A 118 -13.78 -10.17 -23.58
C LEU A 118 -13.77 -8.78 -22.93
N PRO A 119 -13.88 -7.68 -23.69
CA PRO A 119 -13.87 -6.33 -23.13
C PRO A 119 -14.98 -6.11 -22.09
N GLU A 120 -16.17 -6.67 -22.34
CA GLU A 120 -17.33 -6.60 -21.44
C GLU A 120 -17.05 -7.20 -20.06
N GLU A 121 -16.21 -8.23 -19.99
CA GLU A 121 -15.85 -8.90 -18.74
C GLU A 121 -14.83 -8.09 -17.96
N ILE A 122 -13.83 -7.53 -18.66
CA ILE A 122 -12.84 -6.67 -18.04
C ILE A 122 -13.55 -5.43 -17.49
N GLU A 123 -14.42 -4.80 -18.27
CA GLU A 123 -15.17 -3.66 -17.78
C GLU A 123 -16.04 -4.02 -16.57
N ARG A 124 -16.80 -5.13 -16.62
CA ARG A 124 -17.66 -5.56 -15.51
C ARG A 124 -16.90 -5.83 -14.20
N TRP A 125 -15.73 -6.46 -14.27
CA TRP A 125 -14.96 -6.83 -13.09
C TRP A 125 -14.07 -5.68 -12.60
N PHE A 126 -13.32 -5.06 -13.50
CA PHE A 126 -12.33 -4.05 -13.13
C PHE A 126 -12.95 -2.70 -12.78
N THR A 127 -14.16 -2.37 -13.26
CA THR A 127 -14.90 -1.19 -12.75
C THR A 127 -15.37 -1.36 -11.31
N LYS A 128 -15.40 -2.60 -10.78
CA LYS A 128 -15.85 -2.92 -9.41
C LYS A 128 -14.71 -3.15 -8.43
N ILE A 129 -13.46 -3.18 -8.91
CA ILE A 129 -12.30 -3.20 -8.02
C ILE A 129 -12.29 -1.89 -7.21
N ASP A 130 -11.83 -1.93 -5.97
CA ASP A 130 -11.66 -0.71 -5.19
C ASP A 130 -10.58 0.17 -5.84
N HIS A 131 -10.95 1.39 -6.18
CA HIS A 131 -10.04 2.38 -6.77
C HIS A 131 -9.56 3.41 -5.74
N ILE A 132 -10.08 3.36 -4.52
CA ILE A 132 -9.73 4.30 -3.45
C ILE A 132 -9.13 3.51 -2.31
N PHE A 133 -7.92 3.87 -1.92
CA PHE A 133 -7.22 3.25 -0.80
C PHE A 133 -6.81 4.33 0.17
N GLU A 134 -7.08 4.14 1.45
CA GLU A 134 -6.53 5.03 2.47
C GLU A 134 -5.01 4.83 2.55
N HIS A 135 -4.27 5.91 2.73
CA HIS A 135 -2.87 5.79 3.12
C HIS A 135 -2.79 5.24 4.54
N THR A 136 -2.15 4.09 4.71
CA THR A 136 -2.07 3.42 6.02
C THR A 136 -0.66 3.48 6.59
N ARG A 137 -0.57 3.75 7.90
CA ARG A 137 0.68 3.65 8.65
C ARG A 137 0.67 2.50 9.65
N ILE A 138 1.73 1.70 9.66
CA ILE A 138 1.93 0.60 10.60
C ILE A 138 2.88 1.07 11.70
N ARG A 139 2.53 0.80 12.96
CA ARG A 139 3.40 1.12 14.09
C ARG A 139 4.62 0.22 14.10
N HIS A 140 5.75 0.81 14.49
CA HIS A 140 7.02 0.11 14.53
C HIS A 140 6.99 -1.17 15.41
N GLU A 141 6.31 -1.15 16.56
CA GLU A 141 6.16 -2.34 17.44
C GLU A 141 5.44 -3.52 16.76
N GLU A 142 4.50 -3.26 15.86
CA GLU A 142 3.78 -4.29 15.10
C GLU A 142 4.64 -4.88 13.97
N VAL A 143 5.52 -4.07 13.39
CA VAL A 143 6.51 -4.53 12.40
C VAL A 143 7.48 -5.53 13.03
N LEU A 144 7.90 -5.28 14.28
CA LEU A 144 8.84 -6.14 15.02
C LEU A 144 8.21 -7.46 15.51
N THR A 145 6.90 -7.48 15.69
CA THR A 145 6.15 -8.62 16.27
C THR A 145 5.42 -9.47 15.24
N ALA A 146 5.49 -9.14 13.95
CA ALA A 146 4.80 -9.85 12.87
C ALA A 146 4.99 -11.38 12.93
N PHE A 147 6.19 -11.84 13.28
CA PHE A 147 6.56 -13.26 13.35
C PHE A 147 6.24 -13.95 14.69
N ASP A 148 6.06 -13.18 15.76
CA ASP A 148 5.82 -13.68 17.12
C ASP A 148 4.32 -13.52 17.51
N LYS A 149 3.39 -13.68 16.55
CA LYS A 149 1.94 -13.79 16.79
C LYS A 149 1.56 -15.10 17.51
N THR A 150 2.26 -15.42 18.60
CA THR A 150 1.61 -16.17 19.68
C THR A 150 0.49 -15.28 20.23
N SER A 151 -0.63 -15.87 20.62
CA SER A 151 -1.85 -15.21 21.10
C SER A 151 -1.61 -14.38 22.37
N VAL A 152 -0.81 -13.31 22.28
CA VAL A 152 -0.59 -12.37 23.36
C VAL A 152 -1.90 -11.64 23.54
N ASP A 153 -2.43 -11.77 24.76
CA ASP A 153 -3.69 -11.23 25.23
C ASP A 153 -4.01 -9.86 24.64
N LYS A 154 -5.32 -9.64 24.43
CA LYS A 154 -6.00 -8.38 24.08
C LYS A 154 -5.66 -7.26 25.07
N MET A 155 -4.40 -6.83 25.11
CA MET A 155 -3.90 -5.86 26.07
C MET A 155 -4.21 -4.48 25.49
N GLN A 156 -5.34 -3.93 25.95
CA GLN A 156 -5.81 -2.56 25.74
C GLN A 156 -5.72 -2.05 24.30
N ARG A 157 -6.77 -2.31 23.51
CA ARG A 157 -7.10 -1.56 22.28
C ARG A 157 -7.16 -0.06 22.58
N ARG A 158 -6.02 0.62 22.57
CA ARG A 158 -5.94 2.08 22.35
C ARG A 158 -6.18 2.32 20.85
N PRO A 159 -6.72 3.49 20.43
CA PRO A 159 -7.07 3.72 19.03
C PRO A 159 -5.88 3.44 18.10
N LEU A 160 -6.11 2.57 17.11
CA LEU A 160 -5.14 1.65 16.51
C LEU A 160 -4.60 2.10 15.13
N HIS A 161 -4.81 3.35 14.72
CA HIS A 161 -4.28 3.90 13.47
C HIS A 161 -4.27 5.43 13.59
N VAL A 162 -3.27 6.11 13.02
CA VAL A 162 -3.43 7.54 12.70
C VAL A 162 -4.17 7.53 11.38
N ALA A 163 -5.51 7.67 11.41
CA ALA A 163 -6.31 7.84 10.20
C ALA A 163 -5.64 8.92 9.33
N SER A 164 -5.17 8.52 8.14
CA SER A 164 -4.48 9.46 7.27
C SER A 164 -5.53 10.35 6.64
N HIS A 165 -5.22 11.64 6.54
CA HIS A 165 -6.01 12.56 5.73
C HIS A 165 -5.76 12.35 4.23
N ILE A 166 -5.01 11.32 3.81
CA ILE A 166 -4.62 11.10 2.42
C ILE A 166 -5.16 9.78 1.92
N ASN A 167 -5.85 9.83 0.78
CA ASN A 167 -6.37 8.69 0.06
C ASN A 167 -5.70 8.62 -1.32
N TYR A 168 -5.38 7.42 -1.78
CA TYR A 168 -4.98 7.17 -3.16
C TYR A 168 -6.21 7.00 -4.04
N ASN A 169 -6.19 7.59 -5.22
CA ASN A 169 -7.24 7.46 -6.22
C ASN A 169 -6.65 6.84 -7.50
N PHE A 170 -6.92 5.56 -7.71
CA PHE A 170 -6.37 4.79 -8.80
C PHE A 170 -7.17 4.93 -10.09
N SER A 171 -6.48 5.38 -11.14
CA SER A 171 -6.99 5.32 -12.49
C SER A 171 -6.45 4.06 -13.16
N VAL A 172 -7.34 3.12 -13.49
CA VAL A 172 -6.96 1.82 -14.05
C VAL A 172 -7.16 1.83 -15.56
N HIS A 173 -6.12 1.51 -16.31
CA HIS A 173 -6.16 1.33 -17.76
C HIS A 173 -5.77 -0.10 -18.13
N ALA A 174 -6.74 -0.89 -18.61
CA ALA A 174 -6.48 -2.22 -19.14
C ALA A 174 -6.03 -2.13 -20.61
N ILE A 175 -4.89 -2.74 -20.93
CA ILE A 175 -4.32 -2.79 -22.27
C ILE A 175 -4.23 -4.25 -22.69
N GLU A 176 -4.95 -4.64 -23.74
CA GLU A 176 -4.83 -5.97 -24.35
C GLU A 176 -3.82 -5.91 -25.50
N MET A 177 -2.79 -6.76 -25.44
CA MET A 177 -1.75 -6.85 -26.47
C MET A 177 -2.11 -7.85 -27.56
N GLY A 178 -1.63 -7.60 -28.78
CA GLY A 178 -1.85 -8.47 -29.94
C GLY A 178 -0.96 -9.71 -30.01
N GLU A 179 -1.26 -10.60 -30.97
CA GLU A 179 -0.61 -11.91 -31.18
C GLU A 179 0.91 -11.78 -31.39
N LYS A 180 1.35 -10.70 -32.05
CA LYS A 180 2.79 -10.46 -32.29
C LYS A 180 3.57 -10.31 -30.99
N VAL A 181 3.01 -9.62 -30.00
CA VAL A 181 3.65 -9.43 -28.70
C VAL A 181 3.72 -10.77 -27.98
N THR A 182 2.60 -11.49 -27.90
CA THR A 182 2.52 -12.83 -27.30
C THR A 182 3.58 -13.77 -27.89
N SER A 183 3.71 -13.82 -29.21
CA SER A 183 4.70 -14.66 -29.90
C SER A 183 6.15 -14.31 -29.55
N ILE A 184 6.47 -13.02 -29.40
CA ILE A 184 7.81 -12.59 -28.98
C ILE A 184 8.12 -13.02 -27.55
N PHE A 185 7.17 -12.89 -26.62
CA PHE A 185 7.35 -13.33 -25.24
C PHE A 185 7.53 -14.84 -25.15
N GLU A 186 6.73 -15.63 -25.87
CA GLU A 186 6.90 -17.08 -25.98
C GLU A 186 8.27 -17.46 -26.56
N HIS A 187 8.71 -16.77 -27.62
CA HIS A 187 10.02 -16.98 -28.22
C HIS A 187 11.16 -16.61 -27.26
N ALA A 188 11.03 -15.50 -26.52
CA ALA A 188 12.00 -15.04 -25.54
C ALA A 188 12.13 -16.03 -24.36
N ILE A 189 11.01 -16.50 -23.80
CA ILE A 189 11.00 -17.54 -22.74
C ILE A 189 11.68 -18.82 -23.23
N ARG A 190 11.50 -19.18 -24.50
CA ARG A 190 12.16 -20.34 -25.10
C ARG A 190 13.68 -20.15 -25.22
N VAL A 191 14.11 -18.99 -25.75
CA VAL A 191 15.51 -18.67 -26.08
C VAL A 191 16.35 -18.32 -24.85
N PHE A 192 15.78 -17.59 -23.89
CA PHE A 192 16.45 -17.23 -22.64
C PHE A 192 16.29 -18.29 -21.54
N GLY A 193 15.50 -19.34 -21.79
CA GLY A 193 15.31 -20.45 -20.87
C GLY A 193 16.41 -21.51 -20.99
N ARG A 194 16.97 -21.95 -19.86
CA ARG A 194 17.95 -23.03 -19.76
C ARG A 194 17.58 -24.02 -18.65
N LYS A 195 18.05 -25.28 -18.76
CA LYS A 195 17.81 -26.31 -17.73
C LYS A 195 18.47 -25.88 -16.42
N ASP A 196 17.76 -26.03 -15.29
CA ASP A 196 18.28 -25.67 -13.97
C ASP A 196 19.46 -26.56 -13.55
N ALA A 197 19.40 -27.86 -13.92
CA ALA A 197 20.46 -28.85 -13.74
C ALA A 197 20.93 -29.39 -15.11
N PRO A 198 21.88 -28.72 -15.78
CA PRO A 198 22.34 -29.12 -17.11
C PRO A 198 23.27 -30.34 -17.08
N VAL A 199 23.82 -30.72 -15.92
CA VAL A 199 24.76 -31.84 -15.77
C VAL A 199 24.06 -33.04 -15.14
N GLY A 200 23.99 -34.17 -15.86
CA GLY A 200 23.55 -35.46 -15.32
C GLY A 200 22.07 -35.83 -15.52
N SER A 201 21.21 -34.92 -15.98
CA SER A 201 19.84 -35.26 -16.38
C SER A 201 19.81 -35.74 -17.84
N GLY A 202 19.26 -36.93 -18.08
CA GLY A 202 18.99 -37.39 -19.45
C GLY A 202 18.00 -36.43 -20.15
N ASP A 203 18.00 -36.38 -21.48
CA ASP A 203 17.10 -35.49 -22.23
C ASP A 203 15.59 -35.75 -22.02
N ASN A 204 15.24 -36.87 -21.36
CA ASN A 204 13.87 -37.27 -21.04
C ASN A 204 13.40 -36.96 -19.62
N ASP A 205 14.24 -36.39 -18.75
CA ASP A 205 13.84 -36.06 -17.39
C ASP A 205 13.25 -34.65 -17.35
N GLY A 206 11.98 -34.52 -16.93
CA GLY A 206 11.20 -33.28 -16.92
C GLY A 206 11.65 -32.30 -15.84
N GLY A 207 12.90 -31.87 -15.88
CA GLY A 207 13.51 -30.95 -14.91
C GLY A 207 13.05 -29.50 -15.06
N ASP A 208 13.19 -28.74 -13.97
CA ASP A 208 12.86 -27.31 -13.92
C ASP A 208 13.73 -26.49 -14.88
N TRP A 209 13.11 -25.50 -15.52
CA TRP A 209 13.80 -24.54 -16.39
C TRP A 209 13.88 -23.16 -15.73
N GLN A 210 15.04 -22.53 -15.82
CA GLN A 210 15.24 -21.15 -15.41
C GLN A 210 15.26 -20.22 -16.64
N VAL A 211 14.50 -19.14 -16.59
CA VAL A 211 14.50 -18.06 -17.59
C VAL A 211 15.33 -16.90 -17.03
N ASP A 212 16.27 -16.43 -17.85
CA ASP A 212 17.18 -15.37 -17.47
C ASP A 212 16.48 -14.01 -17.36
N VAL A 213 16.35 -13.51 -16.13
CA VAL A 213 15.62 -12.27 -15.87
C VAL A 213 16.33 -11.04 -16.42
N ASP A 214 17.67 -11.00 -16.40
CA ASP A 214 18.40 -9.82 -16.89
C ASP A 214 18.15 -9.59 -18.39
N MET A 215 17.91 -10.67 -19.14
CA MET A 215 17.61 -10.63 -20.56
C MET A 215 16.15 -10.24 -20.82
N ILE A 216 15.21 -10.79 -20.04
CA ILE A 216 13.79 -10.47 -20.21
C ILE A 216 13.45 -9.07 -19.67
N ASP A 217 14.20 -8.54 -18.70
CA ASP A 217 14.08 -7.17 -18.19
C ASP A 217 14.26 -6.16 -19.35
N GLY A 218 15.21 -6.41 -20.25
CA GLY A 218 15.40 -5.63 -21.47
C GLY A 218 14.20 -5.66 -22.42
N LEU A 219 13.49 -6.80 -22.51
CA LEU A 219 12.28 -6.94 -23.33
C LEU A 219 11.14 -6.08 -22.78
N PHE A 220 10.83 -6.22 -21.48
CA PHE A 220 9.80 -5.41 -20.82
C PHE A 220 10.11 -3.92 -20.87
N ALA A 221 11.35 -3.53 -20.52
CA ALA A 221 11.77 -2.14 -20.55
C ALA A 221 11.64 -1.53 -21.95
N SER A 222 12.04 -2.27 -23.00
CA SER A 222 11.92 -1.79 -24.37
C SER A 222 10.47 -1.59 -24.81
N LEU A 223 9.53 -2.43 -24.35
CA LEU A 223 8.12 -2.31 -24.70
C LEU A 223 7.48 -1.10 -24.00
N VAL A 224 7.82 -0.88 -22.73
CA VAL A 224 7.38 0.30 -21.96
C VAL A 224 7.91 1.59 -22.59
N GLU A 225 9.19 1.62 -23.00
CA GLU A 225 9.79 2.78 -23.67
C GLU A 225 9.18 3.01 -25.06
N TYR A 226 9.00 1.95 -25.85
CA TYR A 226 8.43 2.03 -27.21
C TYR A 226 7.02 2.63 -27.19
N LEU A 227 6.17 2.18 -26.26
CA LEU A 227 4.78 2.62 -26.12
C LEU A 227 4.60 3.88 -25.24
N GLN A 228 5.68 4.44 -24.69
CA GLN A 228 5.70 5.57 -23.76
C GLN A 228 4.81 5.39 -22.51
N LEU A 229 4.84 4.20 -21.92
CA LEU A 229 4.02 3.85 -20.75
C LEU A 229 4.68 4.24 -19.41
N GLU A 230 5.76 5.04 -19.43
CA GLU A 230 6.53 5.44 -18.25
C GLU A 230 5.76 6.34 -17.26
N ASN A 231 4.70 6.99 -17.75
CA ASN A 231 3.83 7.90 -16.99
C ASN A 231 2.77 7.16 -16.13
N ALA A 232 2.84 5.84 -16.04
CA ALA A 232 1.96 5.00 -15.22
C ALA A 232 2.74 3.84 -14.61
N TYR A 233 2.16 3.19 -13.60
CA TYR A 233 2.67 1.93 -13.08
C TYR A 233 2.14 0.76 -13.91
N ASN A 234 3.04 -0.01 -14.53
CA ASN A 234 2.66 -1.08 -15.46
C ASN A 234 2.74 -2.44 -14.77
N ILE A 235 1.63 -3.19 -14.75
CA ILE A 235 1.62 -4.58 -14.28
C ILE A 235 1.26 -5.45 -15.48
N PHE A 236 2.20 -6.29 -15.90
CA PHE A 236 2.04 -7.24 -17.00
C PHE A 236 1.46 -8.55 -16.47
N ILE A 237 0.43 -9.06 -17.12
CA ILE A 237 -0.17 -10.36 -16.86
C ILE A 237 0.09 -11.21 -18.10
N LEU A 238 0.88 -12.27 -17.93
CA LEU A 238 1.28 -13.15 -19.02
C LEU A 238 0.50 -14.47 -18.95
N ASN A 239 0.03 -14.91 -20.12
CA ASN A 239 -0.55 -16.22 -20.35
C ASN A 239 0.05 -16.89 -21.62
N PRO A 240 1.38 -17.05 -21.70
CA PRO A 240 2.04 -17.62 -22.88
C PRO A 240 1.81 -19.13 -23.01
N LYS A 241 1.85 -19.68 -24.22
CA LYS A 241 1.80 -21.13 -24.43
C LYS A 241 3.04 -21.82 -23.86
N ARG A 242 2.82 -22.93 -23.14
CA ARG A 242 3.90 -23.81 -22.70
C ARG A 242 4.45 -24.62 -23.88
N ALA A 243 5.77 -24.73 -23.96
CA ALA A 243 6.41 -25.60 -24.94
C ALA A 243 6.27 -27.07 -24.50
N GLU A 244 5.91 -27.97 -25.42
CA GLU A 244 5.69 -29.41 -25.15
C GLU A 244 6.86 -30.11 -24.40
N LYS A 245 8.08 -29.59 -24.51
CA LYS A 245 9.30 -30.12 -23.87
C LYS A 245 9.62 -29.51 -22.49
N LYS A 246 8.95 -28.44 -22.09
CA LYS A 246 9.21 -27.72 -20.82
C LYS A 246 7.98 -27.86 -19.94
N THR A 247 7.96 -28.87 -19.08
CA THR A 247 6.86 -29.13 -18.15
C THR A 247 6.73 -28.04 -17.09
N LYS A 248 7.84 -27.40 -16.70
CA LYS A 248 7.88 -26.34 -15.68
C LYS A 248 9.04 -25.35 -15.90
N TYR A 249 8.75 -24.05 -15.82
CA TYR A 249 9.76 -22.98 -15.88
C TYR A 249 9.48 -21.87 -14.88
N GLY A 250 10.53 -21.14 -14.51
CA GLY A 250 10.45 -19.94 -13.66
C GLY A 250 11.56 -18.95 -13.94
N TYR A 251 11.44 -17.78 -13.35
CA TYR A 251 12.34 -16.65 -13.53
C TYR A 251 13.38 -16.60 -12.41
N ARG A 252 14.66 -16.50 -12.79
CA ARG A 252 15.78 -16.34 -11.86
C ARG A 252 16.84 -15.42 -12.44
N ARG A 253 17.48 -14.65 -11.57
CA ARG A 253 18.67 -13.86 -11.88
C ARG A 253 19.96 -14.60 -11.50
N GLY A 254 21.01 -14.45 -12.30
CA GLY A 254 22.32 -15.06 -12.03
C GLY A 254 22.46 -16.50 -12.54
N LEU A 255 23.17 -17.34 -11.78
CA LEU A 255 23.48 -18.74 -12.09
C LEU A 255 22.69 -19.68 -11.16
N SER A 256 22.36 -20.88 -11.63
CA SER A 256 21.84 -21.95 -10.76
C SER A 256 22.93 -22.54 -9.87
N GLU A 257 22.55 -23.29 -8.84
CA GLU A 257 23.53 -23.96 -7.96
C GLU A 257 24.42 -24.94 -8.73
N SER A 258 23.86 -25.65 -9.71
CA SER A 258 24.60 -26.61 -10.52
C SER A 258 25.58 -25.91 -11.49
N GLU A 259 25.16 -24.80 -12.11
CA GLU A 259 26.02 -23.97 -12.94
C GLU A 259 27.19 -23.37 -12.14
N PHE A 260 26.90 -22.93 -10.91
CA PHE A 260 27.91 -22.39 -10.00
C PHE A 260 28.89 -23.47 -9.53
N ASN A 261 28.41 -24.66 -9.18
CA ASN A 261 29.28 -25.79 -8.80
C ASN A 261 30.19 -26.19 -9.96
N PHE A 262 29.67 -26.21 -11.20
CA PHE A 262 30.49 -26.45 -12.38
C PHE A 262 31.57 -25.37 -12.57
N LEU A 263 31.22 -24.09 -12.37
CA LEU A 263 32.19 -22.99 -12.43
C LEU A 263 33.28 -23.14 -11.35
N LYS A 264 32.90 -23.56 -10.14
CA LYS A 264 33.81 -23.79 -9.01
C LYS A 264 34.80 -24.94 -9.27
N GLU A 265 34.35 -26.01 -9.91
CA GLU A 265 35.19 -27.17 -10.22
C GLU A 265 36.15 -26.90 -11.40
N ASN A 266 35.71 -26.11 -12.38
CA ASN A 266 36.48 -25.88 -13.60
C ASN A 266 37.46 -24.69 -13.50
N LYS A 267 38.67 -24.97 -13.02
CA LYS A 267 39.75 -23.98 -12.90
C LYS A 267 40.16 -23.34 -14.23
N THR A 268 40.03 -24.04 -15.36
CA THR A 268 40.41 -23.49 -16.67
C THR A 268 39.47 -22.38 -17.13
N LEU A 269 38.17 -22.53 -16.85
CA LEU A 269 37.17 -21.49 -17.11
C LEU A 269 37.40 -20.28 -16.21
N GLN A 270 37.70 -20.48 -14.93
CA GLN A 270 38.02 -19.38 -14.01
C GLN A 270 39.19 -18.53 -14.51
N THR A 271 40.27 -19.17 -14.99
CA THR A 271 41.42 -18.44 -15.54
C THR A 271 41.08 -17.70 -16.82
N LYS A 272 40.21 -18.25 -17.69
CA LYS A 272 39.75 -17.57 -18.90
C LYS A 272 38.91 -16.33 -18.57
N LEU A 273 37.99 -16.45 -17.60
CA LEU A 273 37.14 -15.33 -17.15
C LEU A 273 37.96 -14.18 -16.56
N LEU A 274 39.07 -14.47 -15.88
CA LEU A 274 39.99 -13.46 -15.35
C LEU A 274 40.86 -12.79 -16.43
N GLN A 275 41.12 -13.48 -17.54
CA GLN A 275 41.98 -13.02 -18.65
C GLN A 275 41.22 -12.37 -19.81
N SER A 276 39.91 -12.57 -19.91
CA SER A 276 39.09 -12.07 -21.01
C SER A 276 38.84 -10.56 -20.89
N GLU A 277 39.74 -9.75 -21.43
CA GLU A 277 39.55 -8.30 -21.56
C GLU A 277 38.46 -7.95 -22.59
N GLU A 278 38.31 -8.76 -23.65
CA GLU A 278 37.41 -8.42 -24.77
C GLU A 278 36.09 -9.18 -24.83
N VAL A 279 35.24 -8.68 -25.74
CA VAL A 279 33.99 -9.20 -26.34
C VAL A 279 32.68 -8.88 -25.59
N PRO A 280 31.58 -8.87 -26.35
CA PRO A 280 31.00 -7.73 -27.05
C PRO A 280 30.02 -7.01 -26.13
N GLU A 281 29.86 -5.70 -26.28
CA GLU A 281 28.71 -5.07 -25.65
C GLU A 281 27.44 -5.76 -26.17
N ASN A 282 26.75 -6.51 -25.32
CA ASN A 282 25.31 -6.73 -25.48
C ASN A 282 24.61 -5.42 -25.10
N THR A 283 24.99 -4.33 -25.76
CA THR A 283 24.13 -3.18 -25.90
C THR A 283 23.07 -3.64 -26.89
N LEU A 284 22.00 -4.21 -26.36
CA LEU A 284 20.67 -4.04 -26.94
C LEU A 284 20.34 -2.54 -26.91
N ALA A 285 21.13 -1.73 -27.62
CA ALA A 285 20.94 -0.31 -27.83
C ALA A 285 19.91 -0.23 -28.92
N PHE A 286 18.65 -0.39 -28.53
CA PHE A 286 17.54 -0.18 -29.42
C PHE A 286 17.57 1.27 -29.88
N THR A 287 17.38 1.46 -31.18
CA THR A 287 17.09 2.78 -31.72
C THR A 287 15.82 3.30 -31.05
N LYS A 288 15.84 4.54 -30.59
CA LYS A 288 14.73 5.24 -29.89
C LYS A 288 13.55 5.51 -30.84
N ILE A 289 13.02 4.48 -31.46
CA ILE A 289 11.75 4.57 -32.18
C ILE A 289 10.68 4.51 -31.10
N GLN A 290 9.89 5.57 -31.00
CA GLN A 290 8.82 5.69 -30.01
C GLN A 290 7.51 5.87 -30.76
N ARG A 291 6.51 5.06 -30.37
CA ARG A 291 5.14 5.15 -30.87
C ARG A 291 4.20 5.12 -29.66
N PRO A 292 3.81 6.28 -29.12
CA PRO A 292 2.97 6.33 -27.93
C PRO A 292 1.62 5.66 -28.19
N LEU A 293 1.20 4.78 -27.30
CA LEU A 293 -0.15 4.19 -27.32
C LEU A 293 -1.21 5.27 -27.00
N TYR A 294 -0.85 6.25 -26.17
CA TYR A 294 -1.68 7.39 -25.83
C TYR A 294 -0.83 8.64 -25.52
N VAL A 295 -1.38 9.83 -25.74
CA VAL A 295 -0.70 11.11 -25.46
C VAL A 295 -0.62 11.38 -23.95
N LYS A 296 -1.69 11.05 -23.21
CA LYS A 296 -1.77 11.14 -21.75
C LYS A 296 -2.61 9.98 -21.23
N HIS A 297 -2.29 9.49 -20.04
CA HIS A 297 -3.08 8.46 -19.37
C HIS A 297 -4.56 8.91 -19.27
N PRO A 298 -5.55 8.04 -19.52
CA PRO A 298 -6.97 8.42 -19.58
C PRO A 298 -7.52 9.10 -18.32
N MET A 299 -6.92 8.85 -17.15
CA MET A 299 -7.34 9.40 -15.85
C MET A 299 -8.83 9.15 -15.52
N MET A 300 -9.37 8.02 -15.99
CA MET A 300 -10.73 7.56 -15.68
C MET A 300 -10.69 6.42 -14.65
N LYS A 301 -11.85 6.13 -14.02
CA LYS A 301 -11.98 4.98 -13.10
C LYS A 301 -11.45 3.69 -13.74
N PHE A 302 -11.95 3.40 -14.94
CA PHE A 302 -11.52 2.30 -15.77
C PHE A 302 -11.49 2.75 -17.23
N ALA A 303 -10.43 2.40 -17.94
CA ALA A 303 -10.31 2.55 -19.39
C ALA A 303 -9.82 1.23 -19.98
N TRP A 304 -10.20 0.94 -21.22
CA TRP A 304 -9.72 -0.24 -21.95
C TRP A 304 -9.22 0.16 -23.33
N THR A 305 -8.12 -0.44 -23.76
CA THR A 305 -7.54 -0.24 -25.10
C THR A 305 -6.95 -1.54 -25.60
N ARG A 306 -7.15 -1.82 -26.89
CA ARG A 306 -6.49 -2.92 -27.58
C ARG A 306 -5.36 -2.36 -28.44
N ALA A 307 -4.14 -2.84 -28.22
CA ALA A 307 -3.00 -2.42 -29.02
C ALA A 307 -3.00 -3.18 -30.36
N GLU A 308 -3.03 -2.43 -31.47
CA GLU A 308 -3.10 -3.04 -32.79
C GLU A 308 -1.72 -3.56 -33.25
N ASP A 309 -1.73 -4.69 -33.96
CA ASP A 309 -0.50 -5.28 -34.53
C ASP A 309 0.20 -4.38 -35.56
N SER A 310 -0.48 -3.35 -36.07
CA SER A 310 0.03 -2.32 -36.99
C SER A 310 0.94 -1.32 -36.27
N GLU A 311 0.67 -1.05 -35.00
CA GLU A 311 1.40 -0.09 -34.17
C GLU A 311 2.71 -0.69 -33.65
N ILE A 312 2.77 -2.02 -33.49
CA ILE A 312 3.87 -2.74 -32.83
C ILE A 312 4.84 -3.41 -33.84
N VAL A 313 4.55 -3.35 -35.15
CA VAL A 313 5.32 -4.08 -36.19
C VAL A 313 6.83 -3.83 -36.12
N GLU A 314 7.25 -2.58 -35.94
CA GLU A 314 8.67 -2.22 -35.93
C GLU A 314 9.39 -2.82 -34.72
N TRP A 315 8.79 -2.70 -33.53
CA TRP A 315 9.31 -3.31 -32.30
C TRP A 315 9.37 -4.84 -32.42
N TYR A 316 8.32 -5.46 -32.97
CA TYR A 316 8.27 -6.90 -33.21
C TYR A 316 9.42 -7.37 -34.11
N ASN A 317 9.66 -6.70 -35.23
CA ASN A 317 10.71 -7.09 -36.18
C ASN A 317 12.11 -6.99 -35.56
N ILE A 318 12.38 -5.92 -34.81
CA ILE A 318 13.65 -5.71 -34.11
C ILE A 318 13.91 -6.84 -33.11
N TRP A 319 12.92 -7.20 -32.29
CA TRP A 319 13.06 -8.27 -31.31
C TRP A 319 13.11 -9.65 -31.93
N LEU A 320 12.36 -9.90 -32.99
CA LEU A 320 12.42 -11.16 -33.71
C LEU A 320 13.84 -11.41 -34.27
N GLU A 321 14.45 -10.38 -34.88
CA GLU A 321 15.83 -10.48 -35.38
C GLU A 321 16.83 -10.71 -34.25
N THR A 322 16.69 -9.93 -33.16
CA THR A 322 17.54 -10.03 -31.96
C THR A 322 17.49 -11.43 -31.35
N LEU A 323 16.29 -11.97 -31.14
CA LEU A 323 16.08 -13.30 -30.56
C LEU A 323 16.60 -14.41 -31.48
N ASN A 324 16.40 -14.28 -32.79
CA ASN A 324 16.92 -15.25 -33.76
C ASN A 324 18.46 -15.25 -33.79
N ASN A 325 19.10 -14.08 -33.71
CA ASN A 325 20.56 -13.96 -33.66
C ASN A 325 21.11 -14.54 -32.36
N PHE A 326 20.46 -14.26 -31.23
CA PHE A 326 20.82 -14.82 -29.93
C PHE A 326 20.66 -16.34 -29.91
N GLY A 327 19.53 -16.86 -30.43
CA GLY A 327 19.29 -18.29 -30.57
C GLY A 327 20.38 -18.99 -31.38
N LYS A 328 20.78 -18.43 -32.52
CA LYS A 328 21.89 -18.96 -33.35
C LYS A 328 23.24 -18.96 -32.62
N LEU A 329 23.50 -17.96 -31.79
CA LEU A 329 24.74 -17.86 -31.01
C LEU A 329 24.85 -18.93 -29.92
N HIS A 330 23.75 -19.55 -29.51
CA HIS A 330 23.73 -20.52 -28.41
C HIS A 330 23.34 -21.94 -28.87
N GLN A 331 22.80 -22.08 -30.07
CA GLN A 331 22.46 -23.37 -30.65
C GLN A 331 23.72 -24.21 -30.94
N GLY A 332 23.79 -25.40 -30.32
CA GLY A 332 24.89 -26.35 -30.53
C GLY A 332 26.16 -26.08 -29.71
N LYS A 333 26.16 -25.10 -28.80
CA LYS A 333 27.26 -24.88 -27.86
C LYS A 333 27.24 -25.90 -26.73
N GLU A 334 28.43 -26.29 -26.27
CA GLU A 334 28.58 -27.08 -25.04
C GLU A 334 28.12 -26.27 -23.81
N ILE A 335 27.59 -26.96 -22.81
CA ILE A 335 27.12 -26.38 -21.54
C ILE A 335 28.18 -25.45 -20.91
N ALA A 336 29.45 -25.83 -20.98
CA ALA A 336 30.57 -25.05 -20.48
C ALA A 336 30.67 -23.65 -21.11
N GLN A 337 30.43 -23.55 -22.42
CA GLN A 337 30.50 -22.28 -23.14
C GLN A 337 29.31 -21.37 -22.83
N ILE A 338 28.15 -21.96 -22.53
CA ILE A 338 26.95 -21.21 -22.11
C ILE A 338 27.19 -20.60 -20.72
N ILE A 339 27.72 -21.38 -19.78
CA ILE A 339 28.07 -20.91 -18.44
C ILE A 339 29.16 -19.83 -18.50
N GLU A 340 30.19 -20.01 -19.35
CA GLU A 340 31.23 -19.00 -19.58
C GLU A 340 30.64 -17.69 -20.08
N ALA A 341 29.79 -17.74 -21.11
CA ALA A 341 29.14 -16.55 -21.66
C ALA A 341 28.29 -15.81 -20.62
N LYS A 342 27.53 -16.53 -19.78
CA LYS A 342 26.72 -15.91 -18.73
C LYS A 342 27.57 -15.34 -17.60
N ALA A 343 28.63 -16.04 -17.17
CA ALA A 343 29.54 -15.53 -16.16
C ALA A 343 30.23 -14.23 -16.62
N LEU A 344 30.63 -14.15 -17.89
CA LEU A 344 31.15 -12.91 -18.50
C LEU A 344 30.11 -11.80 -18.53
N GLN A 345 28.86 -12.13 -18.87
CA GLN A 345 27.75 -11.17 -18.85
C GLN A 345 27.54 -10.60 -17.45
N LEU A 346 27.63 -11.42 -16.39
CA LEU A 346 27.50 -10.96 -15.01
C LEU A 346 28.68 -10.08 -14.57
N LEU A 347 29.91 -10.41 -14.96
CA LEU A 347 31.12 -9.62 -14.64
C LEU A 347 31.14 -8.25 -15.33
N LYS A 348 30.68 -8.19 -16.58
CA LYS A 348 30.67 -6.96 -17.39
C LYS A 348 29.32 -6.21 -17.35
N GLY A 349 28.30 -6.78 -16.72
CA GLY A 349 26.96 -6.22 -16.61
C GLY A 349 26.88 -4.95 -15.76
N LYS A 350 25.74 -4.24 -15.87
CA LYS A 350 25.43 -3.04 -15.06
C LYS A 350 25.10 -3.37 -13.59
N ASP A 351 25.05 -4.65 -13.27
CA ASP A 351 24.62 -5.20 -12.00
C ASP A 351 25.76 -5.31 -11.00
N GLN A 352 25.97 -4.22 -10.26
CA GLN A 352 27.09 -4.06 -9.34
C GLN A 352 27.14 -5.13 -8.24
N ASP A 353 26.00 -5.63 -7.76
CA ASP A 353 25.91 -6.61 -6.67
C ASP A 353 26.48 -7.98 -7.07
N LEU A 354 25.95 -8.58 -8.14
CA LEU A 354 26.42 -9.88 -8.64
C LEU A 354 27.84 -9.79 -9.21
N LYS A 355 28.17 -8.65 -9.83
CA LYS A 355 29.53 -8.39 -10.30
C LYS A 355 30.54 -8.39 -9.14
N LEU A 356 30.30 -7.61 -8.09
CA LEU A 356 31.18 -7.54 -6.93
C LEU A 356 31.34 -8.91 -6.27
N PHE A 357 30.24 -9.66 -6.19
CA PHE A 357 30.23 -11.01 -5.65
C PHE A 357 31.07 -11.98 -6.49
N LEU A 358 30.85 -12.04 -7.80
CA LEU A 358 31.55 -12.94 -8.71
C LEU A 358 33.05 -12.58 -8.84
N GLU A 359 33.39 -11.30 -8.92
CA GLU A 359 34.78 -10.85 -8.90
C GLU A 359 35.50 -11.29 -7.62
N ARG A 360 34.83 -11.20 -6.47
CA ARG A 360 35.42 -11.61 -5.19
C ARG A 360 35.68 -13.10 -5.18
N ILE A 361 34.72 -13.92 -5.62
CA ILE A 361 34.89 -15.38 -5.69
C ILE A 361 36.08 -15.72 -6.59
N LEU A 362 36.15 -15.14 -7.78
CA LEU A 362 37.21 -15.43 -8.74
C LEU A 362 38.59 -14.98 -8.24
N LYS A 363 38.68 -13.88 -7.49
CA LYS A 363 39.95 -13.35 -6.95
C LYS A 363 40.40 -14.02 -5.65
N SER A 364 39.48 -14.29 -4.72
CA SER A 364 39.80 -14.79 -3.37
C SER A 364 39.74 -16.32 -3.26
N GLY A 365 39.03 -17.00 -4.16
CA GLY A 365 38.73 -18.43 -4.03
C GLY A 365 37.80 -18.75 -2.85
N ASP A 366 37.23 -17.75 -2.19
CA ASP A 366 36.22 -17.91 -1.15
C ASP A 366 34.83 -18.04 -1.78
N TYR A 367 34.37 -19.28 -1.95
CA TYR A 367 33.05 -19.61 -2.48
C TYR A 367 31.96 -19.57 -1.40
N GLY A 368 32.28 -19.15 -0.18
CA GLY A 368 31.32 -19.07 0.92
C GLY A 368 30.27 -17.99 0.68
N GLY A 369 29.00 -18.34 0.90
CA GLY A 369 27.88 -17.39 0.86
C GLY A 369 27.22 -17.19 -0.51
N PHE A 370 27.54 -18.02 -1.52
CA PHE A 370 26.70 -18.13 -2.72
C PHE A 370 25.46 -18.96 -2.39
N GLN A 371 24.31 -18.44 -2.79
CA GLN A 371 23.05 -19.17 -2.83
C GLN A 371 22.35 -18.77 -4.12
N ALA A 372 21.87 -19.75 -4.90
CA ALA A 372 21.04 -19.43 -6.06
C ALA A 372 19.75 -18.76 -5.61
N GLU A 373 19.33 -17.73 -6.33
CA GLU A 373 18.03 -17.10 -6.09
C GLU A 373 16.89 -18.09 -6.39
N CYS A 374 15.71 -17.83 -5.86
CA CYS A 374 14.55 -18.65 -6.14
C CYS A 374 14.11 -18.57 -7.60
N LEU A 375 13.52 -19.66 -8.10
CA LEU A 375 12.62 -19.57 -9.25
C LEU A 375 11.31 -18.92 -8.80
N THR A 376 10.88 -17.92 -9.54
CA THR A 376 9.69 -17.12 -9.25
C THR A 376 8.81 -17.00 -10.50
N ASP A 377 7.52 -16.74 -10.31
CA ASP A 377 6.55 -16.43 -11.37
C ASP A 377 6.07 -14.97 -11.34
N THR A 378 6.54 -14.21 -10.35
CA THR A 378 6.35 -12.76 -10.22
C THR A 378 7.70 -12.07 -10.16
N TRP A 379 7.79 -10.87 -10.74
CA TRP A 379 9.02 -10.08 -10.68
C TRP A 379 8.74 -8.58 -10.74
N ILE A 380 9.60 -7.81 -10.10
CA ILE A 380 9.58 -6.34 -10.11
C ILE A 380 10.80 -5.85 -10.90
N GLY A 381 10.55 -5.07 -11.95
CA GLY A 381 11.59 -4.49 -12.79
C GLY A 381 12.52 -3.56 -12.01
N LYS A 382 13.80 -3.54 -12.40
CA LYS A 382 14.82 -2.78 -11.66
C LYS A 382 14.77 -1.28 -11.97
N ASN A 383 14.83 -0.92 -13.25
CA ASN A 383 15.07 0.46 -13.69
C ASN A 383 13.84 1.20 -14.22
N SER A 384 12.68 0.53 -14.29
CA SER A 384 11.46 1.07 -14.89
C SER A 384 10.23 0.68 -14.07
N ARG A 385 9.12 1.40 -14.27
CA ARG A 385 7.85 1.20 -13.55
C ARG A 385 7.05 0.03 -14.12
N TRP A 386 7.64 -1.17 -14.12
CA TRP A 386 6.92 -2.38 -14.49
C TRP A 386 7.17 -3.55 -13.56
N ALA A 387 6.13 -4.36 -13.38
CA ALA A 387 6.18 -5.67 -12.73
C ALA A 387 5.42 -6.67 -13.59
N PHE A 388 5.67 -7.97 -13.45
CA PHE A 388 4.89 -8.99 -14.15
C PHE A 388 4.42 -10.12 -13.23
N ILE A 389 3.35 -10.75 -13.66
CA ILE A 389 2.81 -12.01 -13.15
C ILE A 389 2.69 -12.94 -14.36
N ASP A 390 3.42 -14.06 -14.36
CA ASP A 390 3.28 -15.09 -15.37
C ASP A 390 2.41 -16.23 -14.85
N LEU A 391 1.18 -16.33 -15.36
CA LEU A 391 0.21 -17.36 -14.94
C LEU A 391 0.55 -18.76 -15.48
N SER A 392 1.47 -18.84 -16.45
CA SER A 392 1.91 -20.10 -17.05
C SER A 392 3.22 -20.62 -16.44
N ALA A 393 3.96 -19.78 -15.72
CA ALA A 393 5.14 -20.17 -14.94
C ALA A 393 4.76 -20.92 -13.64
N GLY A 394 5.68 -21.73 -13.13
CA GLY A 394 5.47 -22.50 -11.90
C GLY A 394 4.76 -23.84 -12.10
N PRO A 395 4.25 -24.46 -11.01
CA PRO A 395 4.00 -23.84 -9.71
C PRO A 395 5.25 -23.66 -8.82
N PHE A 396 5.32 -22.54 -8.09
CA PHE A 396 6.36 -22.23 -7.11
C PHE A 396 5.75 -21.86 -5.75
N SER A 397 6.55 -21.99 -4.70
CA SER A 397 6.12 -21.70 -3.33
C SER A 397 7.24 -21.08 -2.52
N TRP A 398 6.94 -20.02 -1.77
CA TRP A 398 7.90 -19.38 -0.87
C TRP A 398 7.22 -18.64 0.28
N GLY A 399 7.99 -18.40 1.34
CA GLY A 399 7.53 -17.74 2.56
C GLY A 399 7.88 -18.56 3.81
N PRO A 400 7.25 -18.26 4.95
CA PRO A 400 7.40 -19.02 6.19
C PRO A 400 7.12 -20.52 6.03
N ALA A 401 7.90 -21.34 6.73
CA ALA A 401 7.78 -22.82 6.71
C ALA A 401 6.44 -23.35 7.22
N VAL A 402 5.93 -22.70 8.27
CA VAL A 402 4.70 -23.08 8.94
C VAL A 402 3.63 -22.30 8.20
N GLY A 403 2.72 -23.02 7.52
CA GLY A 403 1.63 -22.40 6.76
C GLY A 403 0.98 -21.28 7.57
N GLY A 404 1.14 -20.05 7.08
CA GLY A 404 0.59 -18.84 7.63
C GLY A 404 -0.22 -18.12 6.56
N ASP A 405 -1.06 -17.17 6.97
CA ASP A 405 -1.84 -16.37 6.05
C ASP A 405 -0.90 -15.67 5.04
N GLY A 406 -1.24 -15.76 3.75
CA GLY A 406 -0.51 -15.08 2.68
C GLY A 406 0.79 -15.75 2.20
N VAL A 407 1.13 -16.96 2.66
CA VAL A 407 2.25 -17.72 2.07
C VAL A 407 2.00 -17.96 0.58
N ARG A 408 3.03 -17.79 -0.25
CA ARG A 408 2.93 -18.12 -1.67
C ARG A 408 2.92 -19.63 -1.84
N THR A 409 1.81 -20.16 -2.35
CA THR A 409 1.58 -21.57 -2.68
C THR A 409 1.01 -21.68 -4.07
N GLU A 410 0.90 -22.88 -4.64
CA GLU A 410 0.36 -23.05 -6.01
C GLU A 410 -1.03 -22.45 -6.24
N ALA A 411 -1.83 -22.26 -5.18
CA ALA A 411 -3.17 -21.69 -5.24
C ALA A 411 -3.21 -20.16 -5.10
N SER A 412 -2.08 -19.48 -4.83
CA SER A 412 -2.09 -18.02 -4.62
C SER A 412 -2.35 -17.22 -5.90
N LEU A 413 -1.88 -17.70 -7.05
CA LEU A 413 -2.13 -17.08 -8.36
C LEU A 413 -3.24 -17.82 -9.12
N PRO A 414 -4.04 -17.12 -9.93
CA PRO A 414 -5.06 -17.76 -10.75
C PRO A 414 -4.40 -18.62 -11.83
N ASN A 415 -4.88 -19.84 -12.00
CA ASN A 415 -4.34 -20.78 -12.98
C ASN A 415 -5.37 -21.06 -14.08
N VAL A 416 -5.03 -20.68 -15.32
CA VAL A 416 -5.90 -20.84 -16.49
C VAL A 416 -6.18 -22.31 -16.78
N GLU A 417 -5.19 -23.19 -16.68
CA GLU A 417 -5.36 -24.63 -16.93
C GLU A 417 -6.23 -25.29 -15.87
N ARG A 418 -5.99 -25.00 -14.58
CA ARG A 418 -6.80 -25.60 -13.49
C ARG A 418 -8.23 -25.08 -13.48
N THR A 419 -8.45 -23.82 -13.84
CA THR A 419 -9.78 -23.20 -13.71
C THR A 419 -10.60 -23.34 -15.00
N ILE A 420 -9.97 -23.16 -16.16
CA ILE A 420 -10.63 -23.17 -17.48
C ILE A 420 -10.31 -24.46 -18.24
N GLY A 421 -9.08 -24.97 -18.14
CA GLY A 421 -8.67 -26.25 -18.73
C GLY A 421 -9.32 -27.47 -18.05
N SER A 422 -9.80 -27.38 -16.82
CA SER A 422 -10.64 -28.42 -16.19
C SER A 422 -12.06 -28.50 -16.76
N ALA A 423 -12.43 -27.57 -17.66
CA ALA A 423 -13.59 -27.77 -18.53
C ALA A 423 -13.30 -28.76 -19.68
N SER A 424 -12.03 -29.15 -19.90
CA SER A 424 -11.68 -30.33 -20.69
C SER A 424 -11.45 -31.54 -19.78
N GLU A 425 -12.45 -32.45 -19.81
CA GLU A 425 -12.34 -33.89 -19.52
C GLU A 425 -11.78 -34.30 -18.15
N ILE A 426 -12.42 -33.84 -17.07
CA ILE A 426 -12.40 -34.59 -15.79
C ILE A 426 -12.90 -36.02 -16.07
N SER A 427 -12.19 -37.03 -15.58
CA SER A 427 -12.61 -38.44 -15.67
C SER A 427 -13.88 -38.67 -14.83
N GLU A 428 -14.61 -39.76 -15.10
CA GLU A 428 -15.80 -40.11 -14.28
C GLU A 428 -15.44 -40.29 -12.79
N GLU A 429 -14.29 -40.91 -12.49
CA GLU A 429 -13.80 -41.13 -11.13
C GLU A 429 -13.50 -39.81 -10.40
N GLU A 430 -12.82 -38.86 -11.06
CA GLU A 430 -12.47 -37.58 -10.44
C GLU A 430 -13.69 -36.66 -10.28
N ALA A 431 -14.69 -36.78 -11.17
CA ALA A 431 -15.95 -36.06 -11.04
C ALA A 431 -16.79 -36.60 -9.86
N GLU A 432 -16.73 -37.91 -9.59
CA GLU A 432 -17.39 -38.54 -8.46
C GLU A 432 -16.76 -38.10 -7.13
N ASP A 433 -15.42 -38.12 -7.03
CA ASP A 433 -14.69 -37.65 -5.85
C ASP A 433 -15.02 -36.18 -5.51
N LEU A 434 -15.03 -35.30 -6.52
CA LEU A 434 -15.38 -33.89 -6.35
C LEU A 434 -16.83 -33.67 -5.89
N LEU A 435 -17.76 -34.51 -6.36
CA LEU A 435 -19.15 -34.46 -5.92
C LEU A 435 -19.26 -34.93 -4.47
N GLN A 436 -18.55 -35.99 -4.09
CA GLN A 436 -18.51 -36.51 -2.71
C GLN A 436 -17.90 -35.49 -1.74
N ASP A 437 -16.82 -34.80 -2.13
CA ASP A 437 -16.21 -33.74 -1.31
C ASP A 437 -17.17 -32.56 -1.11
N ALA A 438 -17.86 -32.11 -2.17
CA ALA A 438 -18.84 -31.04 -2.10
C ALA A 438 -20.04 -31.39 -1.19
N ILE A 439 -20.49 -32.66 -1.27
CA ILE A 439 -21.48 -33.21 -0.36
C ILE A 439 -20.93 -33.18 1.07
N HIS A 440 -19.73 -33.71 1.30
CA HIS A 440 -19.18 -33.80 2.64
C HIS A 440 -18.98 -32.43 3.30
N GLU A 441 -18.46 -31.44 2.56
CA GLU A 441 -18.25 -30.07 3.06
C GLU A 441 -19.57 -29.38 3.44
N LYS A 442 -20.57 -29.45 2.56
CA LYS A 442 -21.88 -28.82 2.79
C LYS A 442 -22.66 -29.52 3.91
N PHE A 443 -22.61 -30.84 3.96
CA PHE A 443 -23.29 -31.62 5.00
C PHE A 443 -22.55 -31.64 6.34
N ALA A 444 -21.24 -31.35 6.39
CA ALA A 444 -20.49 -31.19 7.65
C ALA A 444 -20.96 -30.00 8.51
N VAL A 445 -21.60 -28.99 7.88
CA VAL A 445 -22.21 -27.84 8.58
C VAL A 445 -23.47 -28.26 9.36
N PHE A 446 -24.12 -29.34 8.95
CA PHE A 446 -25.26 -29.94 9.63
C PHE A 446 -24.74 -30.90 10.72
N GLY A 447 -24.32 -30.37 11.86
CA GLY A 447 -23.88 -31.16 13.03
C GLY A 447 -25.00 -31.98 13.70
N ASP A 448 -24.80 -32.44 14.94
CA ASP A 448 -25.72 -33.32 15.72
C ASP A 448 -27.13 -32.75 16.05
N LYS A 449 -27.59 -31.70 15.37
CA LYS A 449 -28.95 -31.17 15.54
C LYS A 449 -29.92 -31.88 14.61
N GLU A 450 -31.14 -32.13 15.07
CA GLU A 450 -32.24 -32.60 14.21
C GLU A 450 -32.56 -31.53 13.17
N HIS A 451 -32.00 -31.69 11.97
CA HIS A 451 -32.30 -30.87 10.82
C HIS A 451 -33.58 -31.37 10.14
N GLN A 452 -34.42 -30.43 9.69
CA GLN A 452 -35.70 -30.76 9.08
C GLN A 452 -35.46 -31.30 7.66
N ALA A 453 -36.23 -32.31 7.25
CA ALA A 453 -36.06 -33.00 5.96
C ALA A 453 -36.02 -32.04 4.76
N ILE A 454 -36.84 -30.98 4.76
CA ILE A 454 -36.85 -29.99 3.67
C ILE A 454 -35.53 -29.23 3.55
N ASP A 455 -34.85 -28.93 4.66
CA ASP A 455 -33.61 -28.16 4.64
C ASP A 455 -32.44 -29.03 4.12
N ILE A 456 -32.53 -30.35 4.29
CA ILE A 456 -31.59 -31.33 3.72
C ILE A 456 -31.80 -31.43 2.20
N LEU A 457 -33.05 -31.56 1.74
CA LEU A 457 -33.38 -31.61 0.31
C LEU A 457 -32.95 -30.32 -0.42
N LEU A 458 -33.12 -29.14 0.21
CA LEU A 458 -32.66 -27.87 -0.34
C LEU A 458 -31.13 -27.83 -0.50
N ALA A 459 -30.39 -28.32 0.49
CA ALA A 459 -28.93 -28.37 0.44
C ALA A 459 -28.45 -29.33 -0.66
N GLU A 460 -29.12 -30.46 -0.83
CA GLU A 460 -28.82 -31.42 -1.90
C GLU A 460 -29.07 -30.82 -3.30
N ILE A 461 -30.20 -30.13 -3.48
CA ILE A 461 -30.51 -29.41 -4.73
C ILE A 461 -29.43 -28.35 -5.01
N ASP A 462 -29.03 -27.57 -4.01
CA ASP A 462 -27.98 -26.56 -4.16
C ASP A 462 -26.64 -27.17 -4.61
N ILE A 463 -26.27 -28.34 -4.07
CA ILE A 463 -25.05 -29.05 -4.46
C ILE A 463 -25.15 -29.53 -5.90
N TYR A 464 -26.24 -30.20 -6.27
CA TYR A 464 -26.45 -30.72 -7.62
C TYR A 464 -26.55 -29.61 -8.66
N GLU A 465 -27.21 -28.49 -8.36
CA GLU A 465 -27.24 -27.36 -9.27
C GLU A 465 -25.86 -26.74 -9.48
N LEU A 466 -25.10 -26.53 -8.41
CA LEU A 466 -23.78 -25.94 -8.48
C LEU A 466 -22.80 -26.87 -9.20
N PHE A 467 -22.87 -28.17 -8.96
CA PHE A 467 -22.07 -29.17 -9.65
C PHE A 467 -22.43 -29.28 -11.13
N ALA A 468 -23.71 -29.42 -11.47
CA ALA A 468 -24.13 -29.56 -12.86
C ALA A 468 -23.89 -28.28 -13.67
N PHE A 469 -24.06 -27.11 -13.07
CA PHE A 469 -23.72 -25.84 -13.72
C PHE A 469 -22.22 -25.74 -14.03
N LYS A 470 -21.37 -26.22 -13.12
CA LYS A 470 -19.91 -26.15 -13.25
C LYS A 470 -19.36 -27.20 -14.21
N HIS A 471 -19.91 -28.42 -14.16
CA HIS A 471 -19.32 -29.58 -14.83
C HIS A 471 -20.17 -30.10 -15.99
N CYS A 472 -21.50 -30.05 -15.94
CA CYS A 472 -22.35 -30.71 -16.94
C CYS A 472 -22.82 -29.77 -18.07
N LYS A 473 -23.14 -28.51 -17.77
CA LYS A 473 -23.70 -27.55 -18.74
C LYS A 473 -22.64 -27.05 -19.73
N GLY A 474 -22.89 -27.20 -21.04
CA GLY A 474 -22.00 -26.72 -22.11
C GLY A 474 -20.89 -27.69 -22.54
N ARG A 475 -20.90 -28.95 -22.07
CA ARG A 475 -19.96 -30.00 -22.49
C ARG A 475 -20.28 -30.53 -23.90
N LYS A 476 -19.23 -30.92 -24.65
CA LYS A 476 -19.33 -31.63 -25.94
C LYS A 476 -19.56 -33.15 -25.80
N GLY A 477 -19.07 -33.76 -24.71
CA GLY A 477 -19.27 -35.17 -24.37
C GLY A 477 -20.13 -35.32 -23.11
N LYS A 478 -21.07 -36.26 -23.11
CA LYS A 478 -21.95 -36.54 -21.97
C LYS A 478 -21.22 -37.45 -20.96
N LEU A 479 -21.16 -37.04 -19.68
CA LEU A 479 -20.76 -37.93 -18.58
C LEU A 479 -21.99 -38.73 -18.12
N ALA A 480 -21.80 -40.00 -17.75
CA ALA A 480 -22.87 -40.80 -17.15
C ALA A 480 -23.39 -40.17 -15.84
N LEU A 481 -22.49 -39.59 -15.03
CA LEU A 481 -22.85 -38.89 -13.78
C LEU A 481 -23.80 -37.70 -14.00
N CYS A 482 -23.70 -37.00 -15.13
CA CYS A 482 -24.60 -35.88 -15.43
C CYS A 482 -26.02 -36.36 -15.76
N ASP A 483 -26.15 -37.53 -16.39
CA ASP A 483 -27.44 -38.16 -16.65
C ASP A 483 -28.05 -38.69 -15.32
N GLU A 484 -27.22 -39.25 -14.43
CA GLU A 484 -27.64 -39.68 -13.10
C GLU A 484 -28.12 -38.49 -12.23
N LEU A 485 -27.42 -37.36 -12.28
CA LEU A 485 -27.83 -36.15 -11.55
C LEU A 485 -29.18 -35.62 -12.06
N ASP A 486 -29.45 -35.73 -13.36
CA ASP A 486 -30.74 -35.35 -13.92
C ASP A 486 -31.87 -36.30 -13.49
N GLU A 487 -31.57 -37.59 -13.33
CA GLU A 487 -32.49 -38.56 -12.71
C GLU A 487 -32.76 -38.24 -11.23
N ARG A 488 -31.71 -38.01 -10.43
CA ARG A 488 -31.85 -37.64 -9.02
C ARG A 488 -32.60 -36.32 -8.83
N MET A 489 -32.39 -35.34 -9.70
CA MET A 489 -33.13 -34.07 -9.67
C MET A 489 -34.63 -34.27 -9.97
N ARG A 490 -34.98 -35.24 -10.83
CA ARG A 490 -36.38 -35.64 -11.06
C ARG A 490 -36.98 -36.33 -9.83
N ASP A 491 -36.23 -37.17 -9.14
CA ASP A 491 -36.68 -37.82 -7.91
C ASP A 491 -36.92 -36.81 -6.78
N LEU A 492 -35.98 -35.87 -6.58
CA LEU A 492 -36.12 -34.76 -5.63
C LEU A 492 -37.35 -33.88 -5.95
N LYS A 493 -37.66 -33.69 -7.24
CA LYS A 493 -38.84 -32.93 -7.67
C LYS A 493 -40.12 -33.65 -7.24
N ASN A 494 -40.18 -34.97 -7.41
CA ASN A 494 -41.31 -35.79 -6.99
C ASN A 494 -41.46 -35.78 -5.46
N GLU A 495 -40.35 -35.82 -4.72
CA GLU A 495 -40.34 -35.75 -3.27
C GLU A 495 -40.83 -34.38 -2.77
N LEU A 496 -40.38 -33.28 -3.38
CA LEU A 496 -40.85 -31.93 -3.06
C LEU A 496 -42.33 -31.71 -3.37
N GLN A 497 -42.87 -32.34 -4.42
CA GLN A 497 -44.30 -32.32 -4.73
C GLN A 497 -45.14 -33.01 -3.65
N SER A 498 -44.58 -34.00 -2.93
CA SER A 498 -45.29 -34.67 -1.83
C SER A 498 -45.53 -33.75 -0.62
N PHE A 499 -44.72 -32.69 -0.45
CA PHE A 499 -44.89 -31.69 0.60
C PHE A 499 -46.06 -30.71 0.34
N GLU A 500 -46.71 -30.76 -0.84
CA GLU A 500 -47.95 -30.02 -1.11
C GLU A 500 -49.18 -30.62 -0.38
N GLY A 501 -49.05 -31.80 0.22
CA GLY A 501 -50.12 -32.46 0.99
C GLY A 501 -50.57 -31.71 2.26
N GLU A 502 -51.75 -32.05 2.78
CA GLU A 502 -52.39 -31.34 3.91
C GLU A 502 -51.67 -31.49 5.27
N GLU A 503 -50.65 -32.35 5.39
CA GLU A 503 -50.00 -32.71 6.66
C GLU A 503 -48.82 -31.84 7.11
N TYR A 504 -48.32 -30.90 6.29
CA TYR A 504 -47.11 -30.13 6.59
C TYR A 504 -47.37 -28.65 6.91
N ASP A 505 -46.50 -28.08 7.77
CA ASP A 505 -46.46 -26.68 8.18
C ASP A 505 -46.43 -25.72 6.96
N GLU A 506 -47.18 -24.61 7.02
CA GLU A 506 -47.28 -23.60 5.95
C GLU A 506 -45.91 -23.06 5.48
N ARG A 507 -44.92 -23.05 6.38
CA ARG A 507 -43.55 -22.61 6.08
C ARG A 507 -42.81 -23.60 5.18
N HIS A 508 -43.08 -24.89 5.30
CA HIS A 508 -42.50 -25.95 4.46
C HIS A 508 -43.12 -25.93 3.07
N LYS A 509 -44.44 -25.71 2.98
CA LYS A 509 -45.13 -25.55 1.71
C LYS A 509 -44.59 -24.36 0.91
N ALA A 510 -44.39 -23.22 1.56
CA ALA A 510 -43.83 -22.04 0.91
C ALA A 510 -42.42 -22.30 0.35
N LYS A 511 -41.54 -22.94 1.13
CA LYS A 511 -40.18 -23.32 0.68
C LYS A 511 -40.24 -24.33 -0.47
N ALA A 512 -41.08 -25.37 -0.38
CA ALA A 512 -41.22 -26.39 -1.41
C ALA A 512 -41.70 -25.79 -2.74
N ILE A 513 -42.70 -24.90 -2.71
CA ILE A 513 -43.23 -24.22 -3.90
C ILE A 513 -42.19 -23.29 -4.53
N GLU A 514 -41.40 -22.57 -3.72
CA GLU A 514 -40.32 -21.72 -4.22
C GLU A 514 -39.25 -22.55 -4.94
N THR A 515 -38.88 -23.70 -4.36
CA THR A 515 -37.90 -24.61 -4.95
C THR A 515 -38.42 -25.31 -6.19
N LEU A 516 -39.68 -25.73 -6.22
CA LEU A 516 -40.30 -26.33 -7.41
C LEU A 516 -40.29 -25.36 -8.60
N LYS A 517 -40.54 -24.07 -8.38
CA LYS A 517 -40.40 -23.03 -9.42
C LYS A 517 -38.97 -22.87 -9.92
N ARG A 518 -37.98 -23.01 -9.04
CA ARG A 518 -36.56 -23.00 -9.40
C ARG A 518 -36.20 -24.21 -10.27
N MET A 519 -36.72 -25.40 -9.92
CA MET A 519 -36.52 -26.64 -10.66
C MET A 519 -37.26 -26.69 -12.01
N GLU A 520 -38.31 -25.89 -12.23
CA GLU A 520 -38.95 -25.75 -13.54
C GLU A 520 -38.01 -25.14 -14.60
N GLY A 521 -36.99 -24.39 -14.18
CA GLY A 521 -35.93 -23.87 -15.04
C GLY A 521 -34.76 -24.84 -15.29
N TRP A 522 -34.78 -26.03 -14.68
CA TRP A 522 -33.73 -27.03 -14.84
C TRP A 522 -33.79 -27.68 -16.22
N ASN A 523 -32.78 -27.41 -17.05
CA ASN A 523 -32.58 -28.10 -18.32
C ASN A 523 -31.08 -28.23 -18.61
N LEU A 524 -30.56 -29.45 -18.46
CA LEU A 524 -29.14 -29.73 -18.60
C LEU A 524 -28.70 -29.86 -20.07
N PHE A 525 -29.61 -30.23 -20.97
CA PHE A 525 -29.33 -30.61 -22.35
C PHE A 525 -30.24 -29.88 -23.37
N SER A 526 -30.40 -28.56 -23.26
CA SER A 526 -31.20 -27.80 -24.23
C SER A 526 -30.63 -27.90 -25.65
N ASP A 527 -31.42 -28.42 -26.60
CA ASP A 527 -31.07 -28.53 -28.03
C ASP A 527 -31.03 -27.18 -28.78
N THR A 528 -31.45 -26.09 -28.14
CA THR A 528 -31.31 -24.74 -28.66
C THR A 528 -29.93 -24.21 -28.30
N HIS A 529 -29.04 -24.10 -29.29
CA HIS A 529 -27.91 -23.17 -29.25
C HIS A 529 -28.45 -21.73 -29.23
N GLU A 530 -29.07 -21.33 -28.14
CA GLU A 530 -29.10 -19.92 -27.80
C GLU A 530 -27.66 -19.52 -27.50
N GLU A 531 -27.18 -18.45 -28.13
CA GLU A 531 -25.95 -17.75 -27.76
C GLU A 531 -26.11 -17.18 -26.33
N PHE A 532 -26.24 -18.05 -25.33
CA PHE A 532 -25.89 -17.68 -23.98
C PHE A 532 -24.42 -17.33 -24.05
N GLN A 533 -24.10 -16.05 -23.87
CA GLN A 533 -22.76 -15.61 -23.54
C GLN A 533 -22.28 -16.55 -22.42
N ASN A 534 -21.31 -17.42 -22.75
CA ASN A 534 -20.84 -18.54 -21.94
C ASN A 534 -20.13 -18.04 -20.68
N TYR A 535 -20.88 -17.48 -19.73
CA TYR A 535 -20.40 -17.20 -18.39
C TYR A 535 -20.38 -18.51 -17.60
N THR A 536 -19.30 -19.28 -17.75
CA THR A 536 -19.06 -20.44 -16.89
C THR A 536 -18.60 -19.95 -15.52
N VAL A 537 -19.05 -20.60 -14.44
CA VAL A 537 -18.58 -20.29 -13.06
C VAL A 537 -17.07 -20.37 -12.97
N ALA A 538 -16.43 -21.26 -13.75
CA ALA A 538 -14.99 -21.31 -13.93
C ALA A 538 -14.39 -19.97 -14.39
N ARG A 539 -14.98 -19.35 -15.40
CA ARG A 539 -14.50 -18.08 -15.96
C ARG A 539 -14.69 -16.92 -14.99
N ASP A 540 -15.83 -16.83 -14.32
CA ASP A 540 -16.07 -15.84 -13.27
C ASP A 540 -15.17 -16.06 -12.05
N SER A 541 -14.92 -17.32 -11.66
CA SER A 541 -13.99 -17.66 -10.57
C SER A 541 -12.56 -17.25 -10.91
N PHE A 542 -12.11 -17.48 -12.16
CA PHE A 542 -10.80 -17.04 -12.63
C PHE A 542 -10.68 -15.52 -12.58
N LEU A 543 -11.68 -14.79 -13.09
CA LEU A 543 -11.69 -13.32 -13.10
C LEU A 543 -11.76 -12.73 -11.69
N ALA A 544 -12.52 -13.35 -10.78
CA ALA A 544 -12.58 -12.95 -9.38
C ALA A 544 -11.20 -13.09 -8.70
N HIS A 545 -10.54 -14.24 -8.90
CA HIS A 545 -9.21 -14.48 -8.35
C HIS A 545 -8.17 -13.53 -8.96
N LEU A 546 -8.19 -13.33 -10.27
CA LEU A 546 -7.34 -12.36 -10.96
C LEU A 546 -7.56 -10.92 -10.46
N GLY A 547 -8.82 -10.51 -10.27
CA GLY A 547 -9.17 -9.22 -9.69
C GLY A 547 -8.62 -9.05 -8.27
N ALA A 548 -8.72 -10.09 -7.44
CA ALA A 548 -8.14 -10.10 -6.10
C ALA A 548 -6.61 -10.01 -6.11
N THR A 549 -5.94 -10.75 -6.98
CA THR A 549 -4.48 -10.68 -7.16
C THR A 549 -4.04 -9.27 -7.57
N LEU A 550 -4.71 -8.66 -8.55
CA LEU A 550 -4.36 -7.34 -9.05
C LEU A 550 -4.65 -6.22 -8.03
N TRP A 551 -5.76 -6.33 -7.29
CA TRP A 551 -6.03 -5.47 -6.14
C TRP A 551 -4.93 -5.58 -5.08
N GLY A 552 -4.47 -6.80 -4.77
CA GLY A 552 -3.31 -7.05 -3.92
C GLY A 552 -2.05 -6.38 -4.48
N SER A 553 -1.76 -6.51 -5.77
CA SER A 553 -0.60 -5.89 -6.42
C SER A 553 -0.58 -4.36 -6.29
N MET A 554 -1.74 -3.71 -6.44
CA MET A 554 -1.87 -2.25 -6.25
C MET A 554 -1.48 -1.82 -4.83
N ARG A 555 -1.88 -2.63 -3.84
CA ARG A 555 -1.67 -2.34 -2.43
C ARG A 555 -0.25 -2.68 -1.96
N HIS A 556 0.34 -3.75 -2.47
CA HIS A 556 1.66 -4.23 -2.04
C HIS A 556 2.83 -3.55 -2.76
N ILE A 557 2.72 -3.26 -4.06
CA ILE A 557 3.82 -2.64 -4.83
C ILE A 557 3.58 -1.16 -5.07
N VAL A 558 2.37 -0.78 -5.49
CA VAL A 558 2.13 0.59 -5.97
C VAL A 558 1.90 1.54 -4.81
N SER A 559 1.13 1.13 -3.81
CA SER A 559 0.76 1.93 -2.62
C SER A 559 0.98 1.18 -1.30
N PRO A 560 2.21 0.71 -1.02
CA PRO A 560 2.50 -0.02 0.20
C PRO A 560 2.18 0.81 1.45
N SER A 561 1.82 0.12 2.53
CA SER A 561 1.76 0.72 3.87
C SER A 561 3.15 1.21 4.28
N VAL A 562 3.19 2.30 5.06
CA VAL A 562 4.44 2.94 5.50
C VAL A 562 4.57 2.81 7.02
N SER A 563 5.78 2.79 7.56
CA SER A 563 5.98 2.82 9.01
C SER A 563 5.69 4.21 9.59
N ASP A 564 5.17 4.27 10.82
CA ASP A 564 4.85 5.53 11.53
C ASP A 564 6.08 6.41 11.84
N GLY A 565 7.30 5.91 11.57
CA GLY A 565 8.57 6.59 11.84
C GLY A 565 9.19 7.34 10.65
N ALA A 566 8.48 7.51 9.53
CA ALA A 566 9.03 8.16 8.34
C ALA A 566 9.40 9.64 8.60
N PHE A 567 10.61 10.05 8.19
CA PHE A 567 11.03 11.45 8.28
C PHE A 567 10.42 12.31 7.17
N HIS A 568 10.32 13.62 7.40
CA HIS A 568 10.05 14.58 6.33
C HIS A 568 11.27 14.71 5.39
N TYR A 569 11.06 15.38 4.26
CA TYR A 569 12.09 15.56 3.26
C TYR A 569 13.24 16.45 3.75
N TYR A 570 14.47 15.96 3.63
CA TYR A 570 15.70 16.73 3.83
C TYR A 570 16.56 16.75 2.57
N GLU A 571 17.22 17.88 2.27
CA GLU A 571 18.09 18.00 1.09
C GLU A 571 19.42 17.23 1.23
N LYS A 572 19.96 17.16 2.45
CA LYS A 572 21.22 16.47 2.75
C LYS A 572 20.97 15.38 3.77
N ILE A 573 21.46 14.18 3.50
CA ILE A 573 21.38 13.05 4.43
C ILE A 573 22.80 12.63 4.80
N SER A 574 23.07 12.56 6.10
CA SER A 574 24.38 12.22 6.64
C SER A 574 24.32 10.91 7.39
N PHE A 575 24.86 9.86 6.77
CA PHE A 575 25.02 8.55 7.37
C PHE A 575 26.25 8.57 8.30
N GLN A 576 26.01 8.42 9.60
CA GLN A 576 27.04 8.27 10.63
C GLN A 576 27.21 6.77 10.89
N LEU A 577 28.28 6.17 10.35
CA LEU A 577 28.53 4.73 10.42
C LEU A 577 29.43 4.42 11.61
N PHE A 578 28.89 3.84 12.68
CA PHE A 578 29.64 3.46 13.88
C PHE A 578 29.98 1.97 13.84
N PHE A 579 31.23 1.63 13.54
CA PHE A 579 31.70 0.25 13.52
C PHE A 579 32.20 -0.17 14.91
N MET A 580 31.58 -1.22 15.44
CA MET A 580 31.82 -1.73 16.78
C MET A 580 32.45 -3.11 16.72
N THR A 581 33.67 -3.23 17.23
CA THR A 581 34.47 -4.46 17.23
C THR A 581 34.83 -4.88 18.65
N GLN A 582 34.96 -6.18 18.90
CA GLN A 582 35.48 -6.67 20.19
C GLN A 582 36.97 -6.40 20.37
N GLU A 583 37.75 -6.60 19.31
CA GLU A 583 39.18 -6.36 19.30
C GLU A 583 39.52 -4.97 18.75
N LYS A 584 40.69 -4.44 19.16
CA LYS A 584 41.21 -3.18 18.63
C LYS A 584 41.75 -3.38 17.22
N VAL A 585 41.02 -2.88 16.24
CA VAL A 585 41.47 -2.78 14.84
C VAL A 585 42.01 -1.38 14.59
N ARG A 586 43.19 -1.25 13.97
CA ARG A 586 43.88 0.05 13.85
C ARG A 586 43.31 0.91 12.71
N HIS A 587 42.80 0.27 11.65
CA HIS A 587 42.28 0.98 10.49
C HIS A 587 40.95 0.39 9.99
N ILE A 588 40.01 1.25 9.57
CA ILE A 588 38.73 0.84 8.96
C ILE A 588 38.95 -0.09 7.75
N LYS A 589 40.06 0.08 7.02
CA LYS A 589 40.42 -0.77 5.87
C LYS A 589 40.67 -2.23 6.23
N GLU A 590 40.94 -2.53 7.50
CA GLU A 590 41.19 -3.89 8.01
C GLU A 590 39.90 -4.58 8.45
N LEU A 591 38.76 -3.87 8.46
CA LEU A 591 37.47 -4.47 8.77
C LEU A 591 37.00 -5.39 7.63
N PRO A 592 36.28 -6.49 7.96
CA PRO A 592 35.68 -7.37 6.97
C PRO A 592 34.41 -6.74 6.36
N VAL A 593 34.47 -5.47 5.96
CA VAL A 593 33.33 -4.67 5.51
C VAL A 593 33.60 -4.10 4.12
N ASP A 594 32.68 -4.31 3.20
CA ASP A 594 32.73 -3.72 1.85
C ASP A 594 32.16 -2.29 1.88
N MET A 595 33.03 -1.31 2.15
CA MET A 595 32.66 0.09 2.25
C MET A 595 32.09 0.67 0.96
N ASN A 596 32.48 0.14 -0.20
CA ASN A 596 31.94 0.61 -1.48
C ASN A 596 30.51 0.12 -1.65
N ALA A 597 30.26 -1.17 -1.44
CA ALA A 597 28.92 -1.73 -1.53
C ALA A 597 27.95 -1.10 -0.51
N ILE A 598 28.40 -0.78 0.71
CA ILE A 598 27.58 -0.05 1.70
C ILE A 598 27.23 1.36 1.19
N LYS A 599 28.22 2.12 0.70
CA LYS A 599 27.97 3.48 0.20
C LYS A 599 27.05 3.48 -1.00
N ASP A 600 27.23 2.53 -1.92
CA ASP A 600 26.40 2.39 -3.12
C ASP A 600 24.97 1.99 -2.73
N GLY A 601 24.81 1.02 -1.80
CA GLY A 601 23.51 0.61 -1.28
C GLY A 601 22.76 1.71 -0.57
N LEU A 602 23.41 2.45 0.33
CA LEU A 602 22.79 3.57 1.04
C LEU A 602 22.51 4.75 0.11
N SER A 603 23.36 4.99 -0.90
CA SER A 603 23.12 6.05 -1.89
C SER A 603 21.95 5.73 -2.81
N SER A 604 21.66 4.45 -3.05
CA SER A 604 20.52 4.02 -3.88
C SER A 604 19.14 4.39 -3.29
N LEU A 605 19.08 4.66 -1.98
CA LEU A 605 17.87 5.10 -1.28
C LEU A 605 17.57 6.59 -1.50
N MET A 606 18.53 7.36 -2.01
CA MET A 606 18.40 8.79 -2.18
C MET A 606 17.58 9.11 -3.43
N VAL A 607 16.61 10.02 -3.29
CA VAL A 607 15.95 10.61 -4.45
C VAL A 607 16.94 11.55 -5.18
N PRO A 608 16.80 11.80 -6.50
CA PRO A 608 17.80 12.54 -7.28
C PRO A 608 18.15 13.95 -6.77
N SER A 609 17.27 14.58 -6.00
CA SER A 609 17.49 15.90 -5.40
C SER A 609 18.30 15.88 -4.10
N GLN A 610 18.48 14.71 -3.47
CA GLN A 610 19.18 14.53 -2.21
C GLN A 610 20.67 14.29 -2.39
N LYS A 611 21.47 14.69 -1.40
CA LYS A 611 22.92 14.45 -1.37
C LYS A 611 23.33 13.60 -0.16
N PRO A 612 23.90 12.40 -0.38
CA PRO A 612 24.40 11.59 0.71
C PRO A 612 25.78 12.07 1.19
N MET A 613 26.01 12.01 2.50
CA MET A 613 27.29 12.25 3.15
C MET A 613 27.60 11.08 4.09
N PHE A 614 28.83 10.58 4.05
CA PHE A 614 29.24 9.41 4.85
C PHE A 614 30.32 9.80 5.86
N SER A 615 30.08 9.50 7.14
CA SER A 615 31.02 9.72 8.23
C SER A 615 31.26 8.40 8.98
N PRO A 616 32.33 7.65 8.66
CA PRO A 616 32.65 6.42 9.36
C PRO A 616 33.43 6.69 10.65
N HIS A 617 33.03 6.02 11.73
CA HIS A 617 33.60 6.08 13.07
C HIS A 617 33.92 4.66 13.55
N MET A 618 35.04 4.51 14.26
CA MET A 618 35.46 3.25 14.87
C MET A 618 35.29 3.33 16.37
N LEU A 619 34.55 2.39 16.95
CA LEU A 619 34.29 2.31 18.39
C LEU A 619 34.60 0.88 18.90
N PRO A 620 35.86 0.56 19.21
CA PRO A 620 36.20 -0.73 19.81
C PRO A 620 35.57 -0.85 21.21
N LEU A 621 34.90 -1.96 21.49
CA LEU A 621 34.28 -2.21 22.80
C LEU A 621 35.30 -2.23 23.95
N SER A 622 36.57 -2.53 23.65
CA SER A 622 37.65 -2.49 24.65
C SER A 622 38.03 -1.07 25.10
N ASP A 623 37.69 -0.04 24.31
CA ASP A 623 38.07 1.35 24.60
C ASP A 623 37.01 2.10 25.40
N ASP A 624 35.74 1.68 25.31
CA ASP A 624 34.61 2.31 25.99
C ASP A 624 33.87 1.27 26.88
N PRO A 625 34.11 1.29 28.21
CA PRO A 625 33.49 0.34 29.13
C PRO A 625 31.97 0.49 29.22
N ASP A 626 31.43 1.69 28.98
CA ASP A 626 30.00 1.92 29.05
C ASP A 626 29.29 1.33 27.81
N LEU A 627 29.93 1.42 26.65
CA LEU A 627 29.48 0.78 25.42
C LEU A 627 29.57 -0.75 25.50
N ALA A 628 30.65 -1.28 26.08
CA ALA A 628 30.79 -2.71 26.35
C ALA A 628 29.70 -3.22 27.29
N MET A 629 29.38 -2.45 28.34
CA MET A 629 28.27 -2.76 29.25
C MET A 629 26.93 -2.72 28.52
N ALA A 630 26.68 -1.73 27.65
CA ALA A 630 25.46 -1.66 26.85
C ALA A 630 25.26 -2.92 25.99
N PHE A 631 26.31 -3.35 25.29
CA PHE A 631 26.31 -4.58 24.50
C PHE A 631 26.06 -5.83 25.36
N ALA A 632 26.78 -5.97 26.49
CA ALA A 632 26.63 -7.11 27.39
C ALA A 632 25.21 -7.22 27.99
N VAL A 633 24.62 -6.08 28.36
CA VAL A 633 23.26 -6.02 28.93
C VAL A 633 22.19 -6.35 27.90
N ALA A 634 22.40 -6.00 26.62
CA ALA A 634 21.46 -6.29 25.54
C ALA A 634 21.54 -7.74 25.01
N ARG A 635 22.66 -8.44 25.22
CA ARG A 635 22.86 -9.82 24.75
C ARG A 635 21.93 -10.81 25.47
N ARG A 636 21.22 -11.61 24.69
CA ARG A 636 20.27 -12.65 25.13
C ARG A 636 20.50 -13.94 24.34
N ALA A 637 19.91 -15.02 24.82
CA ALA A 637 19.86 -16.30 24.11
C ALA A 637 18.44 -16.84 24.21
N ALA A 638 17.85 -17.19 23.07
CA ALA A 638 16.53 -17.81 22.99
C ALA A 638 16.62 -19.09 22.17
N ALA A 639 15.78 -20.06 22.52
CA ALA A 639 15.64 -21.25 21.71
C ALA A 639 14.50 -21.07 20.72
N VAL A 640 14.84 -21.01 19.43
CA VAL A 640 13.90 -20.77 18.34
C VAL A 640 13.50 -22.11 17.72
N PRO A 641 12.19 -22.41 17.67
CA PRO A 641 11.68 -23.53 16.89
C PRO A 641 11.85 -23.27 15.39
N LEU A 642 12.32 -24.26 14.64
CA LEU A 642 12.36 -24.25 13.19
C LEU A 642 11.66 -25.51 12.68
N LEU A 643 10.67 -25.32 11.82
CA LEU A 643 10.10 -26.41 11.03
C LEU A 643 10.87 -26.45 9.72
N LEU A 644 11.50 -27.59 9.44
CA LEU A 644 12.18 -27.83 8.18
C LEU A 644 11.17 -28.27 7.11
N VAL A 645 11.50 -28.09 5.83
CA VAL A 645 10.63 -28.49 4.69
C VAL A 645 10.16 -29.94 4.78
N ASN A 646 11.01 -30.83 5.31
CA ASN A 646 10.69 -32.25 5.50
C ASN A 646 9.68 -32.51 6.65
N GLY A 647 9.08 -31.47 7.22
CA GLY A 647 8.14 -31.55 8.33
C GLY A 647 8.80 -31.85 9.69
N THR A 648 10.13 -31.90 9.76
CA THR A 648 10.83 -32.17 11.03
C THR A 648 11.02 -30.90 11.84
N TYR A 649 10.73 -31.00 13.14
CA TYR A 649 10.92 -29.91 14.08
C TYR A 649 12.35 -29.94 14.64
N ARG A 650 13.05 -28.81 14.51
CA ARG A 650 14.40 -28.60 15.07
C ARG A 650 14.40 -27.38 15.97
N LYS A 651 14.94 -27.53 17.18
CA LYS A 651 15.16 -26.42 18.11
C LYS A 651 16.60 -25.92 17.97
N THR A 652 16.77 -24.64 17.63
CA THR A 652 18.10 -24.00 17.56
C THR A 652 18.24 -22.95 18.66
N ILE A 653 19.34 -22.98 19.41
CA ILE A 653 19.65 -21.93 20.39
C ILE A 653 20.32 -20.79 19.61
N ARG A 654 19.73 -19.60 19.67
CA ARG A 654 20.21 -18.41 18.97
C ARG A 654 20.60 -17.35 19.98
N THR A 655 21.82 -16.86 19.87
CA THR A 655 22.30 -15.65 20.53
C THR A 655 21.84 -14.43 19.76
N TYR A 656 21.23 -13.47 20.45
CA TYR A 656 20.72 -12.25 19.82
C TYR A 656 20.91 -11.03 20.72
N LEU A 657 20.90 -9.85 20.11
CA LEU A 657 20.81 -8.57 20.81
C LEU A 657 19.35 -8.13 20.84
N ASP A 658 18.89 -7.78 22.04
CA ASP A 658 17.60 -7.11 22.22
C ASP A 658 17.73 -5.64 21.78
N SER A 659 17.07 -5.29 20.69
CA SER A 659 17.20 -3.97 20.05
C SER A 659 16.69 -2.85 20.96
N SER A 660 15.57 -3.08 21.67
CA SER A 660 14.93 -2.11 22.54
C SER A 660 15.79 -1.76 23.76
N ILE A 661 16.40 -2.77 24.38
CA ILE A 661 17.31 -2.59 25.51
C ILE A 661 18.58 -1.87 25.05
N LEU A 662 19.13 -2.27 23.89
CA LEU A 662 20.33 -1.65 23.34
C LEU A 662 20.11 -0.18 22.99
N GLN A 663 18.99 0.14 22.34
CA GLN A 663 18.59 1.52 22.03
C GLN A 663 18.57 2.39 23.29
N TYR A 664 17.90 1.91 24.34
CA TYR A 664 17.80 2.63 25.61
C TYR A 664 19.19 2.92 26.21
N GLN A 665 20.12 1.96 26.19
CA GLN A 665 21.47 2.18 26.69
C GLN A 665 22.26 3.16 25.82
N LEU A 666 22.24 3.01 24.49
CA LEU A 666 22.94 3.92 23.57
C LEU A 666 22.43 5.37 23.68
N GLN A 667 21.13 5.56 23.84
CA GLN A 667 20.54 6.89 24.08
C GLN A 667 21.05 7.53 25.37
N ARG A 668 21.27 6.75 26.43
CA ARG A 668 21.85 7.26 27.68
C ARG A 668 23.29 7.71 27.47
N LEU A 669 24.09 6.97 26.70
CA LEU A 669 25.46 7.35 26.36
C LEU A 669 25.49 8.62 25.50
N ASN A 670 24.55 8.76 24.57
CA ASN A 670 24.48 9.90 23.66
C ASN A 670 24.13 11.22 24.38
N LYS A 671 23.36 11.17 25.48
CA LYS A 671 23.07 12.36 26.32
C LYS A 671 24.33 13.01 26.91
N HIS A 672 25.42 12.26 27.05
CA HIS A 672 26.71 12.74 27.56
C HIS A 672 27.67 13.25 26.46
N GLY A 673 27.22 13.33 25.20
CA GLY A 673 27.92 14.04 24.11
C GLY A 673 28.91 13.22 23.29
N SER A 674 29.11 11.94 23.60
CA SER A 674 30.10 11.07 22.92
C SER A 674 29.66 10.64 21.49
N LEU A 675 28.35 10.61 21.21
CA LEU A 675 27.76 10.04 19.99
C LEU A 675 26.93 11.04 19.16
N LYS A 676 26.95 12.34 19.51
CA LYS A 676 26.22 13.37 18.73
C LYS A 676 26.99 13.72 17.47
N GLY A 677 26.30 13.65 16.32
CA GLY A 677 26.80 14.23 15.08
C GLY A 677 26.96 15.75 15.20
N ARG A 678 27.86 16.30 14.38
CA ARG A 678 28.25 17.73 14.43
C ARG A 678 27.13 18.68 13.96
N HIS A 679 26.04 18.15 13.37
CA HIS A 679 25.01 18.91 12.65
C HIS A 679 23.56 18.60 13.07
N ALA A 680 23.33 17.94 14.22
CA ALA A 680 22.01 17.53 14.73
C ALA A 680 20.92 18.61 14.87
N HIS A 681 21.22 19.89 14.59
CA HIS A 681 20.29 21.02 14.72
C HIS A 681 20.02 21.78 13.40
N SER A 682 20.55 21.32 12.27
CA SER A 682 20.27 21.97 10.98
C SER A 682 18.99 21.41 10.33
N ARG A 683 18.01 22.28 10.02
CA ARG A 683 16.79 21.91 9.27
C ARG A 683 17.07 21.42 7.84
N SER A 684 18.27 21.62 7.32
CA SER A 684 18.64 21.21 5.95
C SER A 684 19.30 19.83 5.88
N MET A 685 19.58 19.19 7.02
CA MET A 685 20.42 17.99 7.09
C MET A 685 19.89 17.00 8.11
N LEU A 686 19.57 15.79 7.65
CA LEU A 686 19.23 14.66 8.52
C LEU A 686 20.50 13.89 8.87
N GLU A 687 20.74 13.66 10.15
CA GLU A 687 21.79 12.75 10.63
C GLU A 687 21.18 11.39 10.93
N VAL A 688 21.71 10.33 10.30
CA VAL A 688 21.23 8.96 10.43
C VAL A 688 22.33 8.11 11.07
N PRO A 689 22.23 7.80 12.38
CA PRO A 689 23.20 6.97 13.07
C PRO A 689 22.96 5.48 12.78
N ILE A 690 23.98 4.81 12.24
CA ILE A 690 23.99 3.37 11.94
C ILE A 690 25.05 2.71 12.81
N PHE A 691 24.62 1.91 13.78
CA PHE A 691 25.49 1.13 14.67
C PHE A 691 25.70 -0.26 14.08
N TRP A 692 26.94 -0.57 13.71
CA TRP A 692 27.32 -1.80 13.04
C TRP A 692 28.19 -2.67 13.95
N PHE A 693 27.61 -3.73 14.49
CA PHE A 693 28.27 -4.66 15.40
C PHE A 693 28.91 -5.81 14.62
N ILE A 694 30.23 -5.95 14.74
CA ILE A 694 31.00 -7.02 14.10
C ILE A 694 31.42 -8.02 15.18
N HIS A 695 30.93 -9.26 15.06
CA HIS A 695 31.18 -10.31 16.04
C HIS A 695 31.63 -11.62 15.36
N SER A 696 32.44 -12.43 16.03
CA SER A 696 32.89 -13.72 15.49
C SER A 696 31.82 -14.80 15.57
N GLU A 697 31.05 -14.84 16.66
CA GLU A 697 29.95 -15.79 16.86
C GLU A 697 28.69 -15.34 16.08
N PRO A 698 27.81 -16.29 15.68
CA PRO A 698 26.52 -15.96 15.09
C PRO A 698 25.70 -15.07 16.03
N LEU A 699 25.38 -13.86 15.58
CA LEU A 699 24.61 -12.88 16.35
C LEU A 699 23.50 -12.33 15.48
N LEU A 700 22.29 -12.32 16.02
CA LEU A 700 21.09 -11.76 15.38
C LEU A 700 20.53 -10.60 16.22
N LEU A 701 19.59 -9.87 15.67
CA LEU A 701 18.74 -8.90 16.35
C LEU A 701 17.37 -9.52 16.54
N ASP A 702 16.81 -9.39 17.75
CA ASP A 702 15.47 -9.87 18.10
C ASP A 702 15.16 -11.26 17.53
N LYS A 703 16.10 -12.19 17.73
CA LYS A 703 16.08 -13.61 17.31
C LYS A 703 16.19 -13.90 15.81
N HIS A 704 15.78 -12.99 14.92
CA HIS A 704 15.58 -13.30 13.48
C HIS A 704 16.27 -12.34 12.51
N PHE A 705 16.53 -11.09 12.91
CA PHE A 705 16.94 -10.03 12.00
C PHE A 705 18.47 -9.85 11.96
N GLN A 706 18.99 -9.38 10.83
CA GLN A 706 20.38 -8.92 10.70
C GLN A 706 20.51 -7.40 10.88
N ALA A 707 19.44 -6.66 10.59
CA ALA A 707 19.38 -5.22 10.77
C ALA A 707 17.94 -4.83 11.15
N ILE A 708 17.82 -3.76 11.93
CA ILE A 708 16.55 -3.22 12.40
C ILE A 708 16.60 -1.70 12.34
N ALA A 709 15.54 -1.10 11.79
CA ALA A 709 15.29 0.32 11.95
C ALA A 709 14.76 0.54 13.35
N LEU A 710 15.13 1.61 14.03
CA LEU A 710 14.44 2.08 15.24
C LEU A 710 14.03 3.54 15.01
N SER A 711 13.34 4.15 15.97
CA SER A 711 12.84 5.52 15.84
C SER A 711 13.93 6.58 15.60
N ASP A 712 15.14 6.37 16.11
CA ASP A 712 16.23 7.37 16.10
C ASP A 712 17.59 6.81 15.65
N MET A 713 17.68 5.51 15.37
CA MET A 713 18.93 4.86 14.96
C MET A 713 18.67 3.58 14.19
N ILE A 714 19.70 3.06 13.54
CA ILE A 714 19.69 1.76 12.87
C ILE A 714 20.74 0.87 13.52
N ILE A 715 20.41 -0.39 13.77
CA ILE A 715 21.34 -1.37 14.33
C ILE A 715 21.53 -2.48 13.30
N VAL A 716 22.79 -2.82 13.02
CA VAL A 716 23.20 -3.88 12.11
C VAL A 716 24.14 -4.83 12.83
N VAL A 717 23.95 -6.13 12.65
CA VAL A 717 24.85 -7.17 13.16
C VAL A 717 25.49 -7.92 12.00
N GLN A 718 26.80 -8.11 12.09
CA GLN A 718 27.61 -8.88 11.16
C GLN A 718 28.35 -9.98 11.92
N SER A 719 28.28 -11.20 11.40
CA SER A 719 28.93 -12.38 11.98
C SER A 719 29.79 -13.14 10.98
N GLU A 720 30.74 -13.95 11.43
CA GLU A 720 31.62 -14.70 10.54
C GLU A 720 30.92 -15.72 9.60
N PRO A 721 29.86 -16.45 10.03
CA PRO A 721 29.20 -17.43 9.15
C PRO A 721 28.58 -16.80 7.90
N SER A 722 28.96 -17.30 6.73
CA SER A 722 28.43 -16.84 5.43
C SER A 722 27.14 -17.55 4.99
N SER A 723 26.71 -18.57 5.73
CA SER A 723 25.47 -19.31 5.48
C SER A 723 24.81 -19.69 6.81
N TRP A 724 23.56 -19.27 6.98
CA TRP A 724 22.77 -19.53 8.15
C TRP A 724 21.33 -19.89 7.76
N GLU A 725 20.81 -21.00 8.26
CA GLU A 725 19.46 -21.46 7.92
C GLU A 725 18.38 -20.55 8.50
N SER A 726 17.58 -19.96 7.62
CA SER A 726 16.43 -19.12 7.98
C SER A 726 15.17 -19.94 8.22
N HIS A 727 14.10 -19.29 8.70
CA HIS A 727 12.78 -19.89 8.84
C HIS A 727 11.95 -19.82 7.54
N LEU A 728 12.47 -19.10 6.54
CA LEU A 728 11.83 -18.93 5.25
C LEU A 728 12.27 -20.04 4.31
N HIS A 729 11.36 -20.46 3.47
CA HIS A 729 11.56 -21.51 2.49
C HIS A 729 11.23 -21.00 1.10
N CYS A 730 11.80 -21.67 0.13
CA CYS A 730 11.60 -21.39 -1.27
C CYS A 730 11.78 -22.66 -2.10
N ASN A 731 10.78 -23.00 -2.90
CA ASN A 731 10.77 -24.14 -3.82
C ASN A 731 11.22 -25.44 -3.17
N GLY A 732 10.80 -25.68 -1.92
CA GLY A 732 11.16 -26.89 -1.16
C GLY A 732 12.54 -26.87 -0.49
N HIS A 733 13.22 -25.72 -0.43
CA HIS A 733 14.52 -25.56 0.23
C HIS A 733 14.51 -24.41 1.25
N SER A 734 15.27 -24.54 2.34
CA SER A 734 15.46 -23.46 3.33
C SER A 734 16.29 -22.33 2.73
N LEU A 735 15.85 -21.08 2.91
CA LEU A 735 16.63 -19.92 2.49
C LEU A 735 17.82 -19.70 3.45
N LEU A 736 18.99 -19.41 2.89
CA LEU A 736 20.22 -19.20 3.65
C LEU A 736 20.51 -17.70 3.77
N LEU A 737 20.75 -17.26 5.00
CA LEU A 737 21.13 -15.89 5.32
C LEU A 737 22.64 -15.79 5.39
N ASN A 738 23.21 -14.84 4.65
CA ASN A 738 24.63 -14.52 4.73
C ASN A 738 24.87 -13.54 5.89
N LEU A 739 25.31 -14.03 7.07
CA LEU A 739 25.57 -13.17 8.23
C LEU A 739 26.86 -12.34 8.08
N ARG A 740 27.75 -12.76 7.19
CA ARG A 740 29.02 -12.08 6.92
C ARG A 740 28.85 -10.79 6.12
N GLN A 741 27.76 -10.67 5.36
CA GLN A 741 27.48 -9.50 4.52
C GLN A 741 26.02 -9.05 4.64
N PRO A 742 25.66 -8.37 5.74
CA PRO A 742 24.29 -7.93 6.00
C PRO A 742 23.91 -6.64 5.23
N ILE A 743 24.45 -6.41 4.02
CA ILE A 743 24.23 -5.18 3.25
C ILE A 743 22.75 -5.04 2.87
N LYS A 744 22.14 -6.12 2.39
CA LYS A 744 20.72 -6.17 2.04
C LYS A 744 19.83 -5.77 3.21
N ALA A 745 20.06 -6.36 4.38
CA ALA A 745 19.32 -6.05 5.59
C ALA A 745 19.56 -4.60 6.04
N ALA A 746 20.81 -4.12 5.98
CA ALA A 746 21.14 -2.74 6.35
C ALA A 746 20.46 -1.70 5.44
N VAL A 747 20.39 -1.96 4.12
CA VAL A 747 19.68 -1.09 3.16
C VAL A 747 18.17 -1.12 3.44
N ALA A 748 17.59 -2.29 3.68
CA ALA A 748 16.17 -2.42 4.02
C ALA A 748 15.81 -1.65 5.30
N ALA A 749 16.57 -1.84 6.38
CA ALA A 749 16.38 -1.12 7.64
C ALA A 749 16.59 0.40 7.47
N THR A 750 17.54 0.82 6.64
CA THR A 750 17.73 2.25 6.37
C THR A 750 16.58 2.85 5.57
N ALA A 751 16.00 2.10 4.63
CA ALA A 751 14.84 2.53 3.86
C ALA A 751 13.60 2.70 4.75
N GLU A 752 13.38 1.76 5.68
CA GLU A 752 12.35 1.89 6.72
C GLU A 752 12.59 3.10 7.60
N HIS A 753 13.81 3.31 8.08
CA HIS A 753 14.12 4.45 8.95
C HIS A 753 13.92 5.80 8.23
N LEU A 754 14.34 5.93 6.98
CA LEU A 754 14.26 7.20 6.24
C LEU A 754 12.84 7.58 5.83
N ALA A 755 12.16 6.66 5.14
CA ALA A 755 10.90 6.95 4.47
C ALA A 755 9.76 6.02 4.89
N GLY A 756 9.98 5.20 5.91
CA GLY A 756 9.00 4.22 6.38
C GLY A 756 8.72 3.10 5.38
N LEU A 757 9.62 2.84 4.42
CA LEU A 757 9.40 1.78 3.44
C LEU A 757 9.42 0.41 4.12
N LEU A 758 8.28 -0.28 4.11
CA LEU A 758 8.11 -1.60 4.70
C LEU A 758 8.36 -2.72 3.68
N PRO A 759 8.60 -3.96 4.15
CA PRO A 759 8.65 -5.10 3.26
C PRO A 759 7.37 -5.23 2.43
N LEU A 760 7.51 -5.50 1.13
CA LEU A 760 6.36 -5.53 0.20
C LEU A 760 5.34 -6.62 0.52
N HIS A 761 5.67 -7.58 1.38
CA HIS A 761 4.69 -8.57 1.85
C HIS A 761 3.84 -8.08 3.01
N LEU A 762 4.18 -6.97 3.66
CA LEU A 762 3.51 -6.48 4.88
C LEU A 762 2.61 -5.28 4.56
N VAL A 763 1.31 -5.38 4.87
CA VAL A 763 0.34 -4.32 4.59
C VAL A 763 -0.73 -4.25 5.69
N TYR A 764 -1.22 -3.06 6.02
CA TYR A 764 -2.23 -2.85 7.06
C TYR A 764 -3.65 -3.18 6.60
N GLY A 765 -4.24 -4.26 7.09
CA GLY A 765 -5.63 -4.66 6.85
C GLY A 765 -6.65 -3.82 7.61
N GLN A 766 -7.35 -2.90 6.94
CA GLN A 766 -8.46 -2.16 7.56
C GLN A 766 -9.56 -3.08 8.07
N ALA A 767 -9.91 -4.12 7.32
CA ALA A 767 -10.96 -5.09 7.70
C ALA A 767 -10.60 -5.89 8.96
N HIS A 768 -9.30 -6.15 9.17
CA HIS A 768 -8.80 -6.92 10.31
C HIS A 768 -8.25 -6.05 11.44
N GLU A 769 -8.11 -4.73 11.21
CA GLU A 769 -7.44 -3.76 12.09
C GLU A 769 -6.00 -4.17 12.48
N THR A 770 -5.30 -4.94 11.64
CA THR A 770 -3.97 -5.49 11.92
C THR A 770 -3.10 -5.56 10.67
N ALA A 771 -1.77 -5.60 10.85
CA ALA A 771 -0.84 -5.93 9.76
C ALA A 771 -1.06 -7.37 9.26
N MET A 772 -1.26 -7.48 7.94
CA MET A 772 -1.43 -8.71 7.16
C MET A 772 -0.17 -8.98 6.35
N GLU A 773 0.08 -10.26 6.07
CA GLU A 773 1.18 -10.71 5.22
C GLU A 773 0.63 -11.28 3.91
N ASP A 774 1.30 -10.98 2.80
CA ASP A 774 1.11 -11.60 1.48
C ASP A 774 2.47 -11.67 0.76
N TRP A 775 3.00 -12.88 0.63
CA TRP A 775 4.35 -13.11 0.15
C TRP A 775 4.47 -13.10 -1.38
N ILE A 776 3.37 -12.91 -2.15
CA ILE A 776 3.38 -12.89 -3.63
C ILE A 776 4.43 -11.92 -4.20
N TRP A 777 4.59 -10.75 -3.58
CA TRP A 777 5.50 -9.70 -4.02
C TRP A 777 6.80 -9.62 -3.22
N SER A 778 7.11 -10.64 -2.40
CA SER A 778 8.45 -10.86 -1.86
C SER A 778 9.40 -11.45 -2.93
N ALA A 779 9.29 -10.91 -4.15
CA ALA A 779 9.99 -11.33 -5.35
C ALA A 779 10.63 -10.15 -6.08
N GLY A 780 11.60 -10.46 -6.93
CA GLY A 780 12.41 -9.46 -7.64
C GLY A 780 13.66 -9.02 -6.89
N CYS A 781 14.55 -8.34 -7.60
CA CYS A 781 15.82 -7.82 -7.06
C CYS A 781 15.58 -6.55 -6.24
N ASN A 782 15.24 -6.72 -4.95
CA ASN A 782 15.12 -5.60 -4.02
C ASN A 782 15.44 -6.00 -2.57
N PRO A 783 15.77 -5.04 -1.68
CA PRO A 783 16.20 -5.34 -0.31
C PRO A 783 15.18 -6.11 0.54
N PHE A 784 13.89 -6.00 0.19
CA PHE A 784 12.77 -6.59 0.92
C PHE A 784 12.27 -7.91 0.33
N SER A 785 12.85 -8.34 -0.80
CA SER A 785 12.53 -9.63 -1.43
C SER A 785 13.18 -10.76 -0.63
N ALA A 786 12.43 -11.80 -0.26
CA ALA A 786 13.00 -12.98 0.38
C ALA A 786 13.67 -13.92 -0.65
N THR A 787 13.23 -13.85 -1.91
CA THR A 787 13.57 -14.80 -2.97
C THR A 787 14.85 -14.44 -3.75
N SER A 788 15.36 -13.22 -3.60
CA SER A 788 16.60 -12.75 -4.22
C SER A 788 17.63 -12.29 -3.19
N GLN A 789 18.90 -12.16 -3.55
CA GLN A 789 19.96 -11.66 -2.64
C GLN A 789 20.38 -10.21 -2.94
N GLY A 790 19.81 -9.61 -3.99
CA GLY A 790 20.10 -8.23 -4.39
C GLY A 790 19.66 -7.19 -3.35
N TRP A 791 20.36 -6.06 -3.34
CA TRP A 791 20.10 -4.90 -2.47
C TRP A 791 19.76 -3.62 -3.24
N HIS A 792 19.52 -3.72 -4.55
CA HIS A 792 19.14 -2.58 -5.39
C HIS A 792 17.70 -2.16 -5.20
N ILE A 793 17.44 -0.85 -5.17
CA ILE A 793 16.08 -0.31 -5.07
C ILE A 793 15.44 -0.27 -6.45
N SER A 794 14.21 -0.77 -6.57
CA SER A 794 13.42 -0.67 -7.80
C SER A 794 12.81 0.73 -7.98
N GLN A 795 12.42 1.08 -9.20
CA GLN A 795 11.74 2.36 -9.44
C GLN A 795 10.42 2.50 -8.64
N PHE A 796 9.69 1.41 -8.39
CA PHE A 796 8.50 1.42 -7.53
C PHE A 796 8.82 1.83 -6.09
N GLN A 797 9.91 1.30 -5.54
CA GLN A 797 10.36 1.62 -4.18
C GLN A 797 10.92 3.04 -4.11
N SER A 798 11.68 3.49 -5.11
CA SER A 798 12.15 4.87 -5.21
C SER A 798 10.98 5.87 -5.25
N ASP A 799 9.96 5.57 -6.05
CA ASP A 799 8.72 6.35 -6.10
C ASP A 799 7.98 6.31 -4.77
N SER A 800 7.94 5.16 -4.08
CA SER A 800 7.30 5.02 -2.76
C SER A 800 8.01 5.85 -1.68
N ILE A 801 9.36 5.88 -1.70
CA ILE A 801 10.18 6.75 -0.84
C ILE A 801 9.84 8.22 -1.11
N ALA A 802 9.84 8.62 -2.39
CA ALA A 802 9.54 10.00 -2.76
C ALA A 802 8.10 10.40 -2.40
N ARG A 803 7.14 9.48 -2.58
CA ARG A 803 5.74 9.68 -2.21
C ARG A 803 5.56 9.78 -0.71
N SER A 804 6.27 8.98 0.08
CA SER A 804 6.25 9.05 1.54
C SER A 804 6.63 10.47 2.01
N TYR A 805 7.70 11.05 1.48
CA TYR A 805 8.07 12.44 1.79
C TYR A 805 6.99 13.47 1.43
N VAL A 806 6.33 13.30 0.28
CA VAL A 806 5.23 14.18 -0.14
C VAL A 806 4.03 14.03 0.81
N ILE A 807 3.63 12.80 1.13
CA ILE A 807 2.52 12.48 2.03
C ILE A 807 2.77 13.03 3.42
N THR A 808 3.94 12.80 4.01
CA THR A 808 4.31 13.33 5.34
C THR A 808 4.18 14.84 5.38
N THR A 809 4.72 15.54 4.37
CA THR A 809 4.63 17.01 4.31
C THR A 809 3.19 17.50 4.11
N LEU A 810 2.40 16.80 3.27
CA LEU A 810 0.99 17.12 3.06
C LEU A 810 0.20 16.95 4.35
N GLU A 811 0.35 15.83 5.07
CA GLU A 811 -0.32 15.62 6.35
C GLU A 811 0.08 16.66 7.40
N GLU A 812 1.37 16.95 7.55
CA GLU A 812 1.84 18.00 8.46
C GLU A 812 1.20 19.35 8.13
N SER A 813 1.11 19.68 6.84
CA SER A 813 0.45 20.92 6.39
C SER A 813 -1.06 20.93 6.66
N ILE A 814 -1.75 19.81 6.48
CA ILE A 814 -3.19 19.66 6.78
C ILE A 814 -3.41 19.84 8.28
N LEU A 815 -2.62 19.18 9.12
CA LEU A 815 -2.71 19.30 10.58
C LEU A 815 -2.47 20.75 11.04
N LEU A 816 -1.48 21.43 10.45
CA LEU A 816 -1.23 22.85 10.73
C LEU A 816 -2.42 23.73 10.34
N VAL A 817 -2.98 23.55 9.14
CA VAL A 817 -4.12 24.32 8.66
C VAL A 817 -5.38 24.02 9.49
N ASN A 818 -5.68 22.75 9.76
CA ASN A 818 -6.81 22.34 10.59
C ASN A 818 -6.68 22.91 12.01
N SER A 819 -5.47 22.89 12.60
CA SER A 819 -5.24 23.51 13.91
C SER A 819 -5.50 25.03 13.91
N ALA A 820 -5.24 25.71 12.79
CA ALA A 820 -5.50 27.14 12.63
C ALA A 820 -6.99 27.42 12.40
N ILE A 821 -7.68 26.60 11.59
CA ILE A 821 -9.13 26.67 11.39
C ILE A 821 -9.85 26.43 12.72
N HIS A 822 -9.40 25.47 13.51
CA HIS A 822 -9.92 25.19 14.84
C HIS A 822 -9.83 26.42 15.76
N ARG A 823 -8.73 27.17 15.73
CA ARG A 823 -8.61 28.44 16.47
C ARG A 823 -9.59 29.50 15.98
N LEU A 824 -9.85 29.58 14.67
CA LEU A 824 -10.85 30.50 14.10
C LEU A 824 -12.30 30.11 14.45
N LEU A 825 -12.57 28.80 14.63
CA LEU A 825 -13.87 28.31 15.10
C LEU A 825 -14.17 28.72 16.54
N MET A 826 -13.13 28.81 17.38
CA MET A 826 -13.26 29.25 18.78
C MET A 826 -13.49 30.76 18.93
N GLU A 827 -13.12 31.55 17.93
CA GLU A 827 -13.21 33.01 17.99
C GLU A 827 -14.60 33.51 17.59
N ARG A 828 -15.26 34.26 18.49
CA ARG A 828 -16.63 34.77 18.28
C ARG A 828 -16.65 36.04 17.45
N THR A 829 -17.61 36.11 16.54
CA THR A 829 -17.87 37.28 15.67
C THR A 829 -18.77 38.30 16.38
N THR A 830 -18.29 39.52 16.58
CA THR A 830 -19.08 40.63 17.13
C THR A 830 -19.06 41.85 16.20
N GLN A 831 -20.00 42.78 16.39
CA GLN A 831 -20.05 44.00 15.57
C GLN A 831 -18.78 44.86 15.76
N ASN A 832 -18.19 44.84 16.96
CA ASN A 832 -16.98 45.60 17.29
C ASN A 832 -15.73 44.99 16.64
N THR A 833 -15.67 43.67 16.48
CA THR A 833 -14.54 42.99 15.84
C THR A 833 -14.55 43.09 14.32
N PHE A 834 -15.72 43.30 13.70
CA PHE A 834 -15.88 43.32 12.24
C PHE A 834 -14.94 44.30 11.52
N LYS A 835 -14.79 45.54 12.03
CA LYS A 835 -13.95 46.57 11.37
C LYS A 835 -12.47 46.19 11.34
N ILE A 836 -12.00 45.52 12.39
CA ILE A 836 -10.60 45.08 12.51
C ILE A 836 -10.41 43.82 11.67
N PHE A 837 -11.33 42.87 11.75
CA PHE A 837 -11.29 41.66 10.94
C PHE A 837 -11.31 41.96 9.43
N GLN A 838 -12.10 42.94 8.97
CA GLN A 838 -12.14 43.35 7.57
C GLN A 838 -10.76 43.77 7.03
N SER A 839 -9.88 44.31 7.88
CA SER A 839 -8.51 44.65 7.47
C SER A 839 -7.61 43.42 7.26
N GLN A 840 -7.90 42.31 7.95
CA GLN A 840 -7.11 41.06 7.93
C GLN A 840 -7.70 40.00 6.98
N GLU A 841 -8.98 40.11 6.65
CA GLU A 841 -9.75 39.17 5.83
C GLU A 841 -9.07 38.86 4.49
N HIS A 842 -8.65 39.90 3.76
CA HIS A 842 -8.03 39.73 2.45
C HIS A 842 -6.70 38.94 2.52
N GLU A 843 -5.86 39.25 3.50
CA GLU A 843 -4.59 38.54 3.66
C GLU A 843 -4.81 37.10 4.12
N LEU A 844 -5.74 36.88 5.07
CA LEU A 844 -6.08 35.55 5.56
C LEU A 844 -6.59 34.63 4.45
N VAL A 845 -7.52 35.12 3.62
CA VAL A 845 -8.07 34.41 2.46
C VAL A 845 -6.98 34.10 1.44
N ASN A 846 -6.11 35.06 1.14
CA ASN A 846 -5.02 34.85 0.17
C ASN A 846 -3.99 33.83 0.66
N LYS A 847 -3.63 33.85 1.94
CA LYS A 847 -2.71 32.84 2.51
C LYS A 847 -3.32 31.44 2.47
N TYR A 848 -4.61 31.32 2.82
CA TYR A 848 -5.33 30.05 2.73
C TYR A 848 -5.40 29.53 1.28
N ASN A 849 -5.87 30.35 0.34
CA ASN A 849 -5.97 29.98 -1.08
C ASN A 849 -4.59 29.62 -1.67
N TYR A 850 -3.51 30.27 -1.21
CA TYR A 850 -2.15 29.91 -1.63
C TYR A 850 -1.76 28.51 -1.17
N VAL A 851 -2.05 28.12 0.09
CA VAL A 851 -1.81 26.76 0.59
C VAL A 851 -2.62 25.74 -0.22
N VAL A 852 -3.91 26.00 -0.44
CA VAL A 852 -4.79 25.14 -1.25
C VAL A 852 -4.26 24.97 -2.68
N SER A 853 -3.76 26.06 -3.30
CA SER A 853 -3.16 25.99 -4.63
C SER A 853 -1.91 25.11 -4.68
N LEU A 854 -1.12 25.10 -3.60
CA LEU A 854 0.07 24.26 -3.47
C LEU A 854 -0.30 22.79 -3.25
N TRP A 855 -1.34 22.49 -2.45
CA TRP A 855 -1.87 21.14 -2.32
C TRP A 855 -2.34 20.56 -3.65
N ARG A 856 -3.11 21.35 -4.42
CA ARG A 856 -3.58 20.93 -5.76
C ARG A 856 -2.42 20.69 -6.72
N ARG A 857 -1.43 21.60 -6.71
CA ARG A 857 -0.24 21.46 -7.56
C ARG A 857 0.58 20.23 -7.18
N ALA A 858 0.78 19.98 -5.89
CA ALA A 858 1.47 18.79 -5.40
C ALA A 858 0.74 17.51 -5.84
N SER A 859 -0.58 17.43 -5.63
CA SER A 859 -1.40 16.30 -6.08
C SER A 859 -1.31 16.06 -7.60
N THR A 860 -1.39 17.12 -8.40
CA THR A 860 -1.31 17.03 -9.88
C THR A 860 0.06 16.52 -10.33
N VAL A 861 1.15 17.07 -9.79
CA VAL A 861 2.53 16.69 -10.17
C VAL A 861 2.85 15.27 -9.70
N THR A 862 2.37 14.86 -8.52
CA THR A 862 2.47 13.48 -8.05
C THR A 862 1.67 12.52 -8.94
N GLY A 863 0.50 12.94 -9.45
CA GLY A 863 -0.30 12.18 -10.42
C GLY A 863 0.37 11.93 -11.76
N GLU A 864 1.26 12.84 -12.18
CA GLU A 864 2.10 12.66 -13.37
C GLU A 864 3.36 11.81 -13.09
N LEU A 865 3.49 11.25 -11.87
CA LEU A 865 4.67 10.51 -11.39
C LEU A 865 5.98 11.32 -11.45
N ARG A 866 5.89 12.66 -11.45
CA ARG A 866 7.02 13.59 -11.51
C ARG A 866 7.49 13.98 -10.12
N TYR A 867 7.93 13.00 -9.35
CA TYR A 867 8.29 13.19 -7.94
C TYR A 867 9.38 14.24 -7.70
N VAL A 868 10.36 14.37 -8.60
CA VAL A 868 11.42 15.40 -8.47
C VAL A 868 10.83 16.81 -8.45
N ASP A 869 9.80 17.07 -9.26
CA ASP A 869 9.14 18.36 -9.30
C ASP A 869 8.21 18.56 -8.08
N ALA A 870 7.57 17.48 -7.60
CA ALA A 870 6.76 17.51 -6.38
C ALA A 870 7.61 17.84 -5.14
N LEU A 871 8.79 17.22 -5.01
CA LEU A 871 9.71 17.43 -3.88
C LEU A 871 10.17 18.89 -3.77
N ARG A 872 10.31 19.61 -4.90
CA ARG A 872 10.65 21.05 -4.90
C ARG A 872 9.55 21.94 -4.32
N LEU A 873 8.30 21.48 -4.32
CA LEU A 873 7.17 22.24 -3.77
C LEU A 873 7.08 22.12 -2.24
N LEU A 874 7.67 21.09 -1.63
CA LEU A 874 7.49 20.75 -0.21
C LEU A 874 7.94 21.88 0.73
N ASN A 875 9.15 22.41 0.54
CA ASN A 875 9.64 23.54 1.35
C ASN A 875 8.73 24.77 1.23
N THR A 876 8.20 25.01 0.02
CA THR A 876 7.28 26.15 -0.22
C THR A 876 5.93 25.93 0.46
N LEU A 877 5.43 24.69 0.46
CA LEU A 877 4.19 24.31 1.11
C LEU A 877 4.29 24.42 2.64
N GLU A 878 5.39 23.95 3.22
CA GLU A 878 5.65 24.05 4.65
C GLU A 878 5.69 25.52 5.10
N ASP A 879 6.43 26.37 4.38
CA ASP A 879 6.51 27.80 4.65
C ASP A 879 5.17 28.52 4.47
N ALA A 880 4.40 28.16 3.43
CA ALA A 880 3.07 28.72 3.20
C ALA A 880 2.11 28.38 4.34
N SER A 881 2.14 27.13 4.81
CA SER A 881 1.30 26.63 5.91
C SER A 881 1.62 27.35 7.22
N LYS A 882 2.91 27.52 7.55
CA LYS A 882 3.34 28.29 8.72
C LYS A 882 2.91 29.75 8.65
N ARG A 883 3.04 30.40 7.49
CA ARG A 883 2.60 31.78 7.28
C ARG A 883 1.09 31.95 7.44
N PHE A 884 0.30 30.96 7.04
CA PHE A 884 -1.14 30.96 7.30
C PHE A 884 -1.45 30.89 8.81
N VAL A 885 -0.79 29.99 9.54
CA VAL A 885 -0.92 29.89 11.01
C VAL A 885 -0.51 31.20 11.70
N GLU A 886 0.59 31.81 11.26
CA GLU A 886 1.06 33.11 11.76
C GLU A 886 0.03 34.23 11.51
N GLN A 887 -0.56 34.26 10.32
CA GLN A 887 -1.62 35.22 9.97
C GLN A 887 -2.88 35.02 10.85
N VAL A 888 -3.26 33.77 11.10
CA VAL A 888 -4.36 33.45 12.02
C VAL A 888 -4.04 33.94 13.43
N ASN A 889 -2.85 33.66 13.94
CA ASN A 889 -2.44 34.12 15.26
C ASN A 889 -2.40 35.64 15.35
N THR A 890 -1.92 36.33 14.31
CA THR A 890 -1.91 37.80 14.23
C THR A 890 -3.33 38.37 14.21
N THR A 891 -4.24 37.72 13.48
CA THR A 891 -5.66 38.11 13.47
C THR A 891 -6.25 37.94 14.87
N LEU A 892 -5.99 36.81 15.54
CA LEU A 892 -6.50 36.53 16.88
C LEU A 892 -5.93 37.49 17.93
N THR A 893 -4.63 37.85 17.87
CA THR A 893 -4.05 38.82 18.82
C THR A 893 -4.67 40.21 18.70
N LEU A 894 -5.17 40.58 17.52
CA LEU A 894 -5.90 41.83 17.30
C LEU A 894 -7.36 41.77 17.82
N LEU A 895 -7.99 40.60 17.78
CA LEU A 895 -9.41 40.42 18.14
C LEU A 895 -9.63 40.06 19.62
N HIS A 896 -8.75 39.23 20.19
CA HIS A 896 -8.89 38.67 21.53
C HIS A 896 -8.97 39.72 22.66
N PRO A 897 -8.23 40.86 22.62
CA PRO A 897 -8.37 41.91 23.63
C PRO A 897 -9.79 42.51 23.68
N ILE A 898 -10.47 42.62 22.52
CA ILE A 898 -11.79 43.24 22.39
C ILE A 898 -12.87 42.30 22.96
N ASN A 899 -12.72 41.00 22.72
CA ASN A 899 -13.60 39.99 23.29
C ASN A 899 -13.37 39.82 24.81
N CYS A 900 -12.16 40.09 25.31
CA CYS A 900 -11.84 40.07 26.74
C CYS A 900 -12.16 41.38 27.49
N THR A 901 -12.34 42.50 26.80
CA THR A 901 -12.86 43.72 27.45
C THR A 901 -14.31 43.48 27.83
N ARG A 902 -14.50 43.07 29.09
CA ARG A 902 -15.81 42.97 29.72
C ARG A 902 -16.47 44.35 29.60
N GLU A 903 -17.49 44.47 28.76
CA GLU A 903 -18.39 45.63 28.81
C GLU A 903 -18.98 45.67 30.22
N ARG A 904 -18.35 46.43 31.12
CA ARG A 904 -19.00 46.88 32.34
C ARG A 904 -20.08 47.83 31.86
N LYS A 905 -21.28 47.28 31.63
CA LYS A 905 -22.50 48.07 31.78
C LYS A 905 -22.50 48.56 33.23
N MET A 906 -21.90 49.73 33.47
CA MET A 906 -22.22 50.50 34.66
C MET A 906 -23.70 50.83 34.52
N GLN A 907 -24.55 49.99 35.10
CA GLN A 907 -25.84 50.47 35.57
C GLN A 907 -25.52 51.49 36.67
N MET A 908 -25.27 52.74 36.29
CA MET A 908 -25.57 53.82 37.20
C MET A 908 -27.07 53.74 37.43
N VAL A 909 -27.46 53.10 38.52
CA VAL A 909 -28.76 53.32 39.11
C VAL A 909 -28.78 54.80 39.47
N PHE A 910 -29.31 55.62 38.57
CA PHE A 910 -29.66 56.99 38.89
C PHE A 910 -30.80 56.88 39.90
N ASP A 911 -30.45 56.87 41.18
CA ASP A 911 -31.41 56.80 42.27
C ASP A 911 -32.15 58.15 42.31
N MET A 912 -33.28 58.20 41.60
CA MET A 912 -34.19 59.36 41.50
C MET A 912 -34.73 59.82 42.86
N THR A 913 -34.43 59.09 43.94
CA THR A 913 -34.73 59.45 45.33
C THR A 913 -33.79 60.50 45.91
N THR A 914 -32.61 60.72 45.31
CA THR A 914 -31.65 61.75 45.76
C THR A 914 -32.04 63.17 45.34
N ILE A 915 -32.80 63.32 44.25
CA ILE A 915 -33.28 64.62 43.75
C ILE A 915 -34.28 65.29 44.72
N PRO A 916 -35.33 64.61 45.25
CA PRO A 916 -36.21 65.21 46.24
C PRO A 916 -35.49 65.51 47.57
N ALA A 917 -34.50 64.71 47.97
CA ALA A 917 -33.70 64.99 49.17
C ALA A 917 -32.88 66.29 49.02
N PHE A 918 -32.26 66.52 47.86
CA PHE A 918 -31.56 67.77 47.57
C PHE A 918 -32.51 68.98 47.50
N LEU A 919 -33.72 68.82 46.96
CA LEU A 919 -34.73 69.89 46.92
C LEU A 919 -35.27 70.25 48.31
N ILE A 920 -35.43 69.27 49.22
CA ILE A 920 -35.82 69.52 50.61
C ILE A 920 -34.71 70.27 51.35
N VAL A 921 -33.44 69.87 51.17
CA VAL A 921 -32.29 70.55 51.76
C VAL A 921 -32.16 71.98 51.23
N LEU A 922 -32.36 72.20 49.93
CA LEU A 922 -32.37 73.55 49.34
C LEU A 922 -33.55 74.40 49.85
N GLY A 923 -34.73 73.80 50.03
CA GLY A 923 -35.90 74.46 50.60
C GLY A 923 -35.71 74.85 52.08
N CYS A 924 -35.08 73.98 52.86
CA CYS A 924 -34.69 74.29 54.24
C CYS A 924 -33.65 75.41 54.31
N LEU A 925 -32.62 75.38 53.45
CA LEU A 925 -31.62 76.44 53.34
C LEU A 925 -32.24 77.78 52.92
N TYR A 926 -33.19 77.77 51.98
CA TYR A 926 -33.93 78.97 51.57
C TYR A 926 -34.78 79.56 52.71
N MET A 927 -35.41 78.71 53.54
CA MET A 927 -36.17 79.16 54.70
C MET A 927 -35.28 79.72 55.83
N VAL A 928 -34.08 79.18 56.02
CA VAL A 928 -33.12 79.64 57.04
C VAL A 928 -32.41 80.94 56.61
N LEU A 929 -32.13 81.11 55.32
CA LEU A 929 -31.42 82.29 54.79
C LEU A 929 -32.34 83.46 54.40
N ARG A 930 -33.66 83.35 54.65
CA ARG A 930 -34.61 84.42 54.32
C ARG A 930 -34.43 85.62 55.27
N PRO A 931 -34.08 86.82 54.79
CA PRO A 931 -33.84 87.97 55.66
C PRO A 931 -35.12 88.40 56.38
N ARG A 932 -35.06 88.51 57.71
CA ARG A 932 -36.16 89.02 58.54
C ARG A 932 -36.37 90.51 58.23
N ARG A 933 -37.62 90.89 57.89
CA ARG A 933 -38.01 92.29 57.69
C ARG A 933 -37.79 93.11 58.97
N PRO A 934 -37.32 94.36 58.88
CA PRO A 934 -37.14 95.23 60.04
C PRO A 934 -38.50 95.63 60.64
N LYS A 935 -38.61 95.56 61.98
CA LYS A 935 -39.78 96.04 62.72
C LYS A 935 -39.88 97.57 62.62
N PRO A 936 -41.07 98.15 62.42
CA PRO A 936 -41.24 99.60 62.49
C PRO A 936 -41.16 100.09 63.94
N LYS A 937 -40.53 101.26 64.13
CA LYS A 937 -40.49 102.00 65.39
C LYS A 937 -41.87 102.55 65.71
N ILE A 938 -42.31 102.42 66.96
CA ILE A 938 -43.40 103.21 67.56
C ILE A 938 -42.77 103.95 68.75
N ASN A 939 -42.79 105.29 68.63
CA ASN A 939 -42.39 106.37 69.55
C ASN A 939 -41.33 106.09 70.63
#